data_AF-A0A9P9AS28-F1
#
_entry.id   AF-A0A9P9AS28-F1
#
_cell.length_a   1.000
_cell.length_b   1.000
_cell.length_c   1.000
_cell.angle_alpha   90.00
_cell.angle_beta   90.00
_cell.angle_gamma   90.00
#
_symmetry.space_group_name_H-M   'P 1'
#
loop_
_entity.id
_entity.type
_entity.pdbx_description
1 polymer ?
#
loop_
_entity_poly.entity_id
_entity_poly.type
_entity_poly.pdbx_seq_one_letter_code
_entity_poly.pdbx_strand_id
1 'polypeptide(L)'
;MPSKRKRTTTHATSPRPEVPRRSSRRLKEQTVTEDHDSSRMDIDDADGERSIGALNLESTEALQRTMRELGEMEARLQNVARRQRLAVETSDLHVEVEPPVSQISLKPRSLRLSAKPGADLWSQEQKPLGGDDASGDLDEVTEESHERGANRPLPVNSDRLPLPWMGRLGYACLNTYLRAANPPVFSSRTCRISSIIDHRHPLQDPSQPEHPTKNRPDRNKPADIERGQKYLQQLGLANAKDIVKMIRWNHKYGIKFMRLSSEMFPFASHQEYGYKLAPFASEVLAEAGKVAAELGHRLTTHPGQFTQIGSPKKEVVAASVRDLQYHDEMLSLLNLPEQMDRDAVMILHMGGVYGDKDATLDRFRENYAKLPDSVKRRLVLENDDVSWSVHDLLPICEELDIPLVLDFHHHNIVFDSSVREGTQDIIGLFDRISKTWKKKGIAQKMHYSEQTRAAVTPRERRKHSARVKTLPPCPNDMDLMIEAKDKEQAVFELMRTFKLPGWDSFNDIVPYERDDEPQKPAKKIGTKKGKKKANGISGEGVDGVEADVEIPEKINFLQWFKSLPGATFLPAIKIVDLRDRNAGRGIIALQDIEPETTLFTIPRKSIINIETSNLSKILPDVFDLDRVPDEEEDENAAPPMDSWSSLILVMIYEYLQGDKSHWKPYFDVLPTSFETPMFWSESELKQLQSSHMGAKIGKADAEEMFRGRLLPIIRQNPDTFPSSAFKSDQDLIDIAHKMGSTIMAYAFDLEKDEEAEEEEDGWVEDRDGKSLMGMVPMADILNADAEFNAHVNHEDESLTVTSLRPIKTGEEILNYYGPHPNSELLRRYGYTTKKHSRYDVVEIPWDVVELAIISQTGITRNALEKLRNRLDEEEEFEDTFVLERETGEVNSDGTFSGPARFDSLPEDLQGQLKTFLKGVKKAQPDAIPDKRKRDEIQQAVLAKTLETMASRYSTTIPEDETLLKNNDLPRRTRMAIEVRLGEKKLLREAIQAISSDGDIEMTLDTDAGPSKRARR
;
A
#
# COMPACT_ATOMS: atom_id res chain seq x y z
N MET A 1 40.81 59.57 2.16
CA MET A 1 42.12 59.57 2.87
C MET A 1 42.10 58.45 3.90
N PRO A 2 43.19 57.71 4.17
CA PRO A 2 44.41 57.53 3.35
C PRO A 2 44.91 56.07 3.25
N SER A 3 45.97 55.82 2.44
CA SER A 3 47.11 54.91 2.74
C SER A 3 46.87 53.37 2.90
N LYS A 4 47.61 52.43 2.28
CA LYS A 4 48.73 52.36 1.29
C LYS A 4 48.56 51.00 0.55
N ARG A 5 48.93 50.73 -0.71
CA ARG A 5 49.97 51.20 -1.66
C ARG A 5 51.35 50.53 -1.55
N LYS A 6 51.55 49.43 -2.27
CA LYS A 6 52.77 48.93 -2.99
C LYS A 6 52.40 47.59 -3.69
N ARG A 7 52.65 47.24 -4.97
CA ARG A 7 53.80 47.40 -5.92
C ARG A 7 55.08 46.71 -5.41
N THR A 8 55.87 45.99 -6.23
CA THR A 8 56.27 46.20 -7.66
C THR A 8 56.85 44.86 -8.23
N THR A 9 56.55 44.41 -9.47
CA THR A 9 57.39 44.42 -10.72
C THR A 9 58.73 43.64 -10.63
N THR A 10 59.40 43.07 -11.65
CA THR A 10 59.35 43.00 -13.16
C THR A 10 60.28 41.84 -13.63
N HIS A 11 60.56 41.46 -14.89
CA HIS A 11 60.33 42.06 -16.23
C HIS A 11 60.04 41.00 -17.34
N ALA A 12 60.48 41.22 -18.61
CA ALA A 12 60.13 40.41 -19.79
C ALA A 12 61.18 40.53 -20.94
N THR A 13 61.11 39.67 -21.97
CA THR A 13 61.90 39.72 -23.25
C THR A 13 61.07 39.37 -24.50
N SER A 14 61.60 39.69 -25.69
CA SER A 14 61.00 39.59 -27.05
C SER A 14 62.18 39.41 -28.09
N PRO A 15 62.05 39.41 -29.45
CA PRO A 15 60.95 39.76 -30.38
C PRO A 15 60.78 38.86 -31.66
N ARG A 16 60.27 39.43 -32.78
CA ARG A 16 59.85 38.82 -34.09
C ARG A 16 61.01 38.36 -35.02
N PRO A 17 60.75 37.66 -36.16
CA PRO A 17 60.39 38.29 -37.48
C PRO A 17 59.30 37.52 -38.30
N GLU A 18 59.28 37.58 -39.65
CA GLU A 18 58.35 38.38 -40.50
C GLU A 18 58.01 37.71 -41.89
N VAL A 19 56.88 38.14 -42.50
CA VAL A 19 56.30 38.04 -43.91
C VAL A 19 57.16 37.55 -45.11
N PRO A 20 56.62 37.05 -46.29
CA PRO A 20 55.69 37.81 -47.19
C PRO A 20 54.79 37.16 -48.31
N ARG A 21 53.64 37.82 -48.60
CA ARG A 21 53.04 38.21 -49.95
C ARG A 21 52.36 37.25 -51.00
N ARG A 22 51.22 37.76 -51.52
CA ARG A 22 50.60 37.65 -52.91
C ARG A 22 50.01 36.30 -53.38
N SER A 23 49.12 36.19 -54.40
CA SER A 23 47.97 37.03 -54.86
C SER A 23 47.12 36.33 -55.97
N SER A 24 45.88 36.81 -56.23
CA SER A 24 45.13 36.82 -57.52
C SER A 24 44.63 35.54 -58.25
N ARG A 25 43.28 35.39 -58.26
CA ARG A 25 42.33 35.08 -59.38
C ARG A 25 42.49 33.87 -60.36
N ARG A 26 41.38 33.10 -60.43
CA ARG A 26 40.59 32.58 -61.60
C ARG A 26 41.03 31.35 -62.45
N LEU A 27 40.10 30.37 -62.46
CA LEU A 27 39.47 29.62 -63.60
C LEU A 27 40.26 28.58 -64.44
N LYS A 28 39.57 27.43 -64.69
CA LYS A 28 39.44 26.55 -65.90
C LYS A 28 40.67 26.25 -66.80
N GLU A 29 40.77 25.17 -67.57
CA GLU A 29 39.88 24.08 -68.07
C GLU A 29 40.52 22.69 -67.76
N GLN A 30 39.93 21.47 -67.83
CA GLN A 30 38.81 20.85 -68.57
C GLN A 30 39.14 20.28 -69.98
N THR A 31 39.25 18.95 -70.12
CA THR A 31 39.15 18.13 -71.37
C THR A 31 39.05 16.63 -70.97
N VAL A 32 37.99 15.84 -71.31
CA VAL A 32 37.67 15.12 -72.59
C VAL A 32 38.33 13.71 -72.63
N THR A 33 37.65 12.56 -72.90
CA THR A 33 36.23 12.26 -73.27
C THR A 33 35.81 10.79 -72.98
N GLU A 34 34.49 10.51 -73.12
CA GLU A 34 33.82 9.28 -73.67
C GLU A 34 34.11 7.90 -73.04
N ASP A 35 33.13 7.00 -72.75
CA ASP A 35 31.64 7.06 -72.65
C ASP A 35 31.20 5.77 -71.87
N HIS A 36 30.00 5.15 -71.81
CA HIS A 36 28.64 5.19 -72.42
C HIS A 36 27.72 4.30 -71.51
N ASP A 37 26.37 4.33 -71.48
CA ASP A 37 25.34 5.38 -71.47
C ASP A 37 24.01 4.74 -70.94
N SER A 38 23.03 5.56 -70.54
CA SER A 38 21.62 5.23 -70.19
C SER A 38 21.37 4.39 -68.90
N SER A 39 20.30 4.58 -68.12
CA SER A 39 19.33 5.69 -67.94
C SER A 39 18.59 5.43 -66.61
N ARG A 40 18.61 6.30 -65.58
CA ARG A 40 17.98 7.63 -65.42
C ARG A 40 16.49 7.60 -65.04
N MET A 41 16.13 8.22 -63.91
CA MET A 41 14.83 8.91 -63.71
C MET A 41 14.94 10.02 -62.63
N ASP A 42 14.06 11.03 -62.73
CA ASP A 42 14.17 12.40 -62.17
C ASP A 42 12.77 12.82 -61.61
N ILE A 43 12.53 13.79 -60.69
CA ILE A 43 13.38 14.79 -60.00
C ILE A 43 12.67 15.42 -58.74
N ASP A 44 13.46 15.93 -57.77
CA ASP A 44 13.27 17.02 -56.75
C ASP A 44 12.09 17.18 -55.74
N ASP A 45 12.46 17.76 -54.58
CA ASP A 45 11.66 18.52 -53.59
C ASP A 45 11.43 20.00 -53.99
N ALA A 46 10.57 20.75 -53.28
CA ALA A 46 10.56 22.23 -53.33
C ALA A 46 9.99 22.93 -52.05
N ASP A 47 10.61 24.04 -51.66
CA ASP A 47 10.36 24.81 -50.42
C ASP A 47 9.13 25.76 -50.42
N GLY A 48 8.77 26.28 -49.23
CA GLY A 48 7.92 27.47 -49.08
C GLY A 48 7.79 28.04 -47.65
N GLU A 49 8.58 29.06 -47.29
CA GLU A 49 8.43 29.81 -46.04
C GLU A 49 7.17 30.70 -45.98
N ARG A 50 6.58 30.92 -44.77
CA ARG A 50 5.99 32.22 -44.39
C ARG A 50 5.59 32.39 -42.91
N SER A 51 5.97 33.55 -42.36
CA SER A 51 5.20 34.37 -41.39
C SER A 51 4.83 33.78 -40.01
N ILE A 52 5.72 33.94 -39.03
CA ILE A 52 5.39 33.87 -37.59
C ILE A 52 4.82 35.21 -37.13
N GLY A 53 3.74 35.22 -36.33
CA GLY A 53 3.25 36.47 -35.71
C GLY A 53 1.87 36.49 -35.04
N ALA A 54 1.05 35.43 -35.14
CA ALA A 54 -0.35 35.47 -34.68
C ALA A 54 -0.76 34.40 -33.63
N LEU A 55 0.14 33.50 -33.23
CA LEU A 55 -0.22 32.28 -32.47
C LEU A 55 -0.15 32.40 -30.93
N ASN A 56 0.30 33.54 -30.38
CA ASN A 56 0.68 33.66 -28.97
C ASN A 56 -0.45 34.02 -27.98
N LEU A 57 -1.74 34.00 -28.39
CA LEU A 57 -2.87 34.22 -27.47
C LEU A 57 -3.71 32.95 -27.23
N GLU A 58 -4.02 32.19 -28.28
CA GLU A 58 -4.79 30.93 -28.16
C GLU A 58 -4.05 29.88 -27.32
N SER A 59 -2.71 29.87 -27.37
CA SER A 59 -1.88 28.93 -26.60
C SER A 59 -1.96 29.11 -25.09
N THR A 60 -2.17 30.35 -24.60
CA THR A 60 -2.25 30.63 -23.16
C THR A 60 -3.58 30.23 -22.55
N GLU A 61 -4.70 30.42 -23.27
CA GLU A 61 -6.01 29.95 -22.81
C GLU A 61 -6.12 28.43 -22.87
N ALA A 62 -5.56 27.80 -23.92
CA ALA A 62 -5.46 26.34 -24.00
C ALA A 62 -4.68 25.75 -22.81
N LEU A 63 -3.49 26.30 -22.50
CA LEU A 63 -2.67 25.84 -21.39
C LEU A 63 -3.38 25.99 -20.03
N GLN A 64 -4.05 27.12 -19.79
CA GLN A 64 -4.84 27.34 -18.56
C GLN A 64 -6.06 26.42 -18.45
N ARG A 65 -6.57 25.90 -19.58
CA ARG A 65 -7.64 24.90 -19.60
C ARG A 65 -7.09 23.52 -19.23
N THR A 66 -6.03 23.07 -19.89
CA THR A 66 -5.40 21.77 -19.62
C THR A 66 -4.83 21.67 -18.20
N MET A 67 -4.27 22.75 -17.64
CA MET A 67 -3.83 22.78 -16.23
C MET A 67 -5.00 22.64 -15.23
N ARG A 68 -6.21 23.04 -15.61
CA ARG A 68 -7.42 22.86 -14.79
C ARG A 68 -7.97 21.44 -14.93
N GLU A 69 -8.08 20.96 -16.16
CA GLU A 69 -8.52 19.60 -16.49
C GLU A 69 -7.62 18.52 -15.85
N LEU A 70 -6.33 18.81 -15.65
CA LEU A 70 -5.39 17.95 -14.90
C LEU A 70 -5.64 17.98 -13.38
N GLY A 71 -5.80 19.15 -12.77
CA GLY A 71 -6.12 19.24 -11.33
C GLY A 71 -7.47 18.60 -10.98
N GLU A 72 -8.47 18.74 -11.86
CA GLU A 72 -9.77 18.05 -11.78
C GLU A 72 -9.66 16.51 -11.95
N MET A 73 -8.52 15.99 -12.42
CA MET A 73 -8.26 14.56 -12.56
C MET A 73 -7.42 14.02 -11.39
N GLU A 74 -6.48 14.80 -10.89
CA GLU A 74 -5.64 14.52 -9.72
C GLU A 74 -6.48 14.47 -8.42
N ALA A 75 -7.35 15.46 -8.21
CA ALA A 75 -8.28 15.48 -7.08
C ALA A 75 -9.28 14.30 -7.10
N ARG A 76 -9.66 13.78 -8.28
CA ARG A 76 -10.50 12.59 -8.39
C ARG A 76 -9.79 11.33 -7.92
N LEU A 77 -8.51 11.16 -8.23
CA LEU A 77 -7.73 10.00 -7.81
C LEU A 77 -7.56 9.97 -6.28
N GLN A 78 -7.12 11.09 -5.70
CA GLN A 78 -6.97 11.23 -4.24
C GLN A 78 -8.30 10.98 -3.49
N ASN A 79 -9.43 11.44 -4.04
CA ASN A 79 -10.76 11.17 -3.48
C ASN A 79 -11.18 9.69 -3.60
N VAL A 80 -10.80 8.97 -4.65
CA VAL A 80 -11.15 7.54 -4.82
C VAL A 80 -10.44 6.68 -3.77
N ALA A 81 -9.14 6.88 -3.55
CA ALA A 81 -8.40 6.12 -2.54
C ALA A 81 -8.85 6.46 -1.11
N ARG A 82 -9.10 7.74 -0.82
CA ARG A 82 -9.63 8.19 0.48
C ARG A 82 -10.96 7.51 0.86
N ARG A 83 -11.82 7.22 -0.13
CA ARG A 83 -13.09 6.49 0.10
C ARG A 83 -12.88 5.01 0.38
N GLN A 84 -11.99 4.34 -0.34
CA GLN A 84 -11.71 2.91 -0.14
C GLN A 84 -11.29 2.62 1.32
N ARG A 85 -10.44 3.47 1.90
CA ARG A 85 -10.03 3.42 3.32
C ARG A 85 -11.21 3.41 4.30
N LEU A 86 -12.21 4.27 4.09
CA LEU A 86 -13.34 4.43 5.01
C LEU A 86 -14.42 3.35 4.85
N ALA A 87 -14.51 2.72 3.68
CA ALA A 87 -15.36 1.54 3.49
C ALA A 87 -14.89 0.33 4.33
N VAL A 88 -13.57 0.23 4.60
CA VAL A 88 -12.99 -0.80 5.48
C VAL A 88 -13.31 -0.52 6.97
N GLU A 89 -13.36 0.74 7.40
CA GLU A 89 -13.63 1.13 8.79
C GLU A 89 -15.11 1.07 9.23
N THR A 90 -16.04 0.52 8.42
CA THR A 90 -17.50 0.67 8.65
C THR A 90 -18.35 -0.60 8.55
N SER A 91 -17.75 -1.78 8.34
CA SER A 91 -18.48 -3.05 8.15
C SER A 91 -18.89 -3.74 9.46
N ASP A 92 -19.88 -3.18 10.17
CA ASP A 92 -20.46 -3.77 11.38
C ASP A 92 -21.81 -4.46 11.08
N LEU A 93 -21.87 -5.79 11.20
CA LEU A 93 -23.07 -6.58 10.87
C LEU A 93 -24.09 -6.57 12.02
N HIS A 94 -25.35 -6.25 11.73
CA HIS A 94 -26.44 -6.35 12.71
C HIS A 94 -27.71 -6.97 12.13
N VAL A 95 -28.39 -7.79 12.94
CA VAL A 95 -29.58 -8.56 12.55
C VAL A 95 -30.79 -8.08 13.35
N GLU A 96 -31.81 -7.52 12.68
CA GLU A 96 -33.09 -7.16 13.33
C GLU A 96 -33.91 -8.43 13.68
N VAL A 97 -34.55 -8.44 14.86
CA VAL A 97 -35.47 -9.49 15.31
C VAL A 97 -36.77 -8.87 15.80
N GLU A 98 -37.91 -9.24 15.21
CA GLU A 98 -39.23 -8.74 15.61
C GLU A 98 -39.81 -9.42 16.88
N PRO A 99 -40.69 -8.73 17.64
CA PRO A 99 -41.14 -9.16 18.96
C PRO A 99 -42.32 -10.18 18.96
N PRO A 100 -42.49 -10.97 20.04
CA PRO A 100 -43.46 -12.06 20.09
C PRO A 100 -44.90 -11.63 20.47
N VAL A 101 -45.89 -12.38 19.97
CA VAL A 101 -47.31 -12.33 20.37
C VAL A 101 -47.74 -13.66 21.02
N SER A 102 -48.79 -13.63 21.85
CA SER A 102 -48.91 -14.48 23.05
C SER A 102 -49.80 -15.74 22.98
N GLN A 103 -49.25 -16.85 23.51
CA GLN A 103 -49.92 -17.91 24.30
C GLN A 103 -50.94 -18.88 23.65
N ILE A 104 -51.28 -19.95 24.44
CA ILE A 104 -52.43 -20.88 24.36
C ILE A 104 -52.27 -22.04 23.34
N SER A 105 -52.47 -23.34 23.66
CA SER A 105 -52.51 -24.09 24.94
C SER A 105 -52.52 -25.63 24.74
N LEU A 106 -52.21 -26.39 25.80
CA LEU A 106 -52.62 -27.79 26.10
C LEU A 106 -52.24 -29.00 25.18
N LYS A 107 -51.30 -29.80 25.69
CA LYS A 107 -51.35 -31.27 25.98
C LYS A 107 -52.74 -31.99 25.88
N PRO A 108 -52.82 -33.36 25.82
CA PRO A 108 -51.80 -34.39 25.48
C PRO A 108 -52.28 -35.71 24.77
N ARG A 109 -51.32 -36.62 24.48
CA ARG A 109 -51.28 -38.06 24.88
C ARG A 109 -51.46 -39.19 23.83
N SER A 110 -50.68 -40.26 24.04
CA SER A 110 -50.83 -41.67 23.62
C SER A 110 -50.42 -42.04 22.18
N LEU A 111 -49.98 -43.27 21.84
CA LEU A 111 -49.09 -44.30 22.47
C LEU A 111 -49.07 -45.55 21.54
N ARG A 112 -48.06 -46.44 21.65
CA ARG A 112 -47.95 -47.80 21.03
C ARG A 112 -47.62 -47.83 19.51
N LEU A 113 -47.00 -48.87 18.91
CA LEU A 113 -46.40 -50.14 19.42
C LEU A 113 -45.42 -50.79 18.39
N SER A 114 -44.29 -51.35 18.86
CA SER A 114 -43.54 -52.54 18.32
C SER A 114 -42.99 -52.54 16.87
N ALA A 115 -41.97 -53.33 16.50
CA ALA A 115 -41.33 -54.50 17.13
C ALA A 115 -39.80 -54.63 16.92
N LYS A 116 -39.18 -55.52 17.71
CA LYS A 116 -37.79 -56.08 17.64
C LYS A 116 -37.81 -57.46 16.91
N PRO A 117 -36.74 -58.31 16.80
CA PRO A 117 -35.37 -58.32 17.40
C PRO A 117 -34.24 -58.53 16.34
N GLY A 118 -32.94 -58.83 16.62
CA GLY A 118 -32.08 -59.11 17.80
C GLY A 118 -30.70 -59.65 17.30
N ALA A 119 -29.68 -60.01 18.09
CA ALA A 119 -29.41 -59.93 19.54
C ALA A 119 -27.89 -60.16 19.84
N ASP A 120 -27.53 -60.09 21.14
CA ASP A 120 -26.43 -60.81 21.86
C ASP A 120 -24.99 -60.25 21.86
N LEU A 121 -24.17 -60.28 22.95
CA LEU A 121 -24.24 -60.73 24.38
C LEU A 121 -23.31 -59.82 25.24
N TRP A 122 -23.70 -59.28 26.42
CA TRP A 122 -23.42 -59.75 27.81
C TRP A 122 -21.93 -59.97 28.22
N SER A 123 -21.44 -59.59 29.41
CA SER A 123 -22.00 -58.86 30.61
C SER A 123 -20.80 -58.31 31.47
N GLN A 124 -20.88 -57.70 32.68
CA GLN A 124 -21.93 -57.65 33.71
C GLN A 124 -21.96 -56.42 34.68
N GLU A 125 -21.37 -56.51 35.89
CA GLU A 125 -21.63 -55.67 37.11
C GLU A 125 -20.30 -55.46 37.91
N GLN A 126 -20.12 -54.55 38.89
CA GLN A 126 -21.07 -53.94 39.85
C GLN A 126 -20.62 -52.55 40.43
N LYS A 127 -21.54 -51.88 41.15
CA LYS A 127 -21.58 -50.50 41.78
C LYS A 127 -20.69 -50.30 43.06
N PRO A 128 -20.68 -49.15 43.83
CA PRO A 128 -21.50 -47.88 43.81
C PRO A 128 -20.81 -46.49 44.14
N LEU A 129 -21.58 -45.37 44.02
CA LEU A 129 -21.48 -44.01 44.66
C LEU A 129 -20.26 -43.10 44.33
N GLY A 130 -20.33 -41.76 44.20
CA GLY A 130 -21.38 -40.69 44.23
C GLY A 130 -20.70 -39.31 44.43
N GLY A 131 -21.21 -38.12 44.04
CA GLY A 131 -22.48 -37.68 43.41
C GLY A 131 -22.44 -36.17 43.03
N ASP A 132 -23.63 -35.55 42.92
CA ASP A 132 -23.97 -34.10 42.86
C ASP A 132 -23.67 -33.24 41.59
N ASP A 133 -24.72 -33.11 40.76
CA ASP A 133 -25.31 -31.91 40.11
C ASP A 133 -24.67 -31.04 38.98
N ALA A 134 -25.60 -30.54 38.14
CA ALA A 134 -25.55 -29.40 37.19
C ALA A 134 -24.53 -29.44 36.02
N SER A 135 -24.85 -30.02 34.85
CA SER A 135 -25.73 -29.51 33.78
C SER A 135 -25.10 -28.46 32.84
N GLY A 136 -24.49 -28.93 31.76
CA GLY A 136 -24.29 -28.16 30.52
C GLY A 136 -25.25 -28.65 29.43
N ASP A 137 -25.68 -27.75 28.55
CA ASP A 137 -26.39 -28.10 27.32
C ASP A 137 -25.42 -28.05 26.12
N LEU A 138 -25.41 -29.16 25.38
CA LEU A 138 -24.76 -29.46 24.10
C LEU A 138 -25.81 -30.33 23.34
N ASP A 139 -26.08 -30.24 22.04
CA ASP A 139 -25.46 -29.55 20.90
C ASP A 139 -26.54 -29.13 19.87
N GLU A 140 -26.17 -28.31 18.86
CA GLU A 140 -26.22 -28.67 17.42
C GLU A 140 -26.02 -27.45 16.48
N VAL A 141 -24.76 -26.96 16.47
CA VAL A 141 -23.87 -26.80 15.28
C VAL A 141 -24.42 -26.25 13.94
N THR A 142 -23.73 -25.21 13.41
CA THR A 142 -23.38 -24.97 11.98
C THR A 142 -22.55 -23.67 11.90
N GLU A 143 -21.22 -23.57 11.69
CA GLU A 143 -20.10 -24.43 11.22
C GLU A 143 -19.68 -24.23 9.75
N GLU A 144 -20.56 -23.80 8.84
CA GLU A 144 -20.26 -23.82 7.39
C GLU A 144 -19.31 -22.74 6.81
N SER A 145 -18.95 -21.69 7.55
CA SER A 145 -18.17 -20.56 7.01
C SER A 145 -16.64 -20.69 7.17
N HIS A 146 -16.15 -20.97 8.38
CA HIS A 146 -14.71 -20.89 8.70
C HIS A 146 -13.88 -22.09 8.24
N GLU A 147 -14.47 -23.28 8.08
CA GLU A 147 -13.74 -24.48 7.61
C GLU A 147 -13.16 -24.34 6.18
N ARG A 148 -13.79 -23.51 5.34
CA ARG A 148 -13.58 -23.50 3.88
C ARG A 148 -12.16 -23.09 3.45
N GLY A 149 -11.41 -22.39 4.32
CA GLY A 149 -10.00 -22.07 4.09
C GLY A 149 -9.05 -23.20 4.52
N ALA A 150 -9.28 -23.79 5.69
CA ALA A 150 -8.37 -24.77 6.30
C ALA A 150 -8.39 -26.13 5.57
N ASN A 151 -9.58 -26.59 5.16
CA ASN A 151 -9.77 -27.89 4.50
C ASN A 151 -9.53 -27.88 2.98
N ARG A 152 -9.03 -26.77 2.41
CA ARG A 152 -8.83 -26.62 0.96
C ARG A 152 -7.66 -27.50 0.46
N PRO A 153 -7.89 -28.47 -0.47
CA PRO A 153 -6.82 -29.30 -1.01
C PRO A 153 -5.75 -28.45 -1.72
N LEU A 154 -4.51 -28.95 -1.79
CA LEU A 154 -3.46 -28.29 -2.57
C LEU A 154 -3.92 -28.12 -4.04
N PRO A 155 -3.76 -26.94 -4.65
CA PRO A 155 -4.22 -26.67 -6.02
C PRO A 155 -3.52 -27.56 -7.06
N VAL A 156 -2.34 -28.10 -6.71
CA VAL A 156 -1.71 -29.22 -7.43
C VAL A 156 -2.41 -30.52 -7.08
N ASN A 157 -3.35 -30.93 -7.93
CA ASN A 157 -3.92 -32.27 -7.91
C ASN A 157 -3.02 -33.20 -8.74
N SER A 158 -2.03 -33.83 -8.10
CA SER A 158 -1.23 -34.88 -8.75
C SER A 158 -0.57 -35.83 -7.76
N ASP A 159 -0.80 -37.13 -7.95
CA ASP A 159 -0.13 -38.20 -7.19
C ASP A 159 1.36 -38.38 -7.56
N ARG A 160 1.87 -37.60 -8.53
CA ARG A 160 3.21 -37.76 -9.10
C ARG A 160 3.94 -36.43 -9.26
N LEU A 161 4.99 -36.26 -8.46
CA LEU A 161 5.97 -35.19 -8.61
C LEU A 161 6.86 -35.39 -9.86
N PRO A 162 7.34 -34.31 -10.50
CA PRO A 162 8.20 -34.34 -11.69
C PRO A 162 9.67 -34.66 -11.36
N LEU A 163 9.92 -35.76 -10.64
CA LEU A 163 11.24 -36.16 -10.15
C LEU A 163 11.78 -37.42 -10.86
N PRO A 164 13.10 -37.54 -11.09
CA PRO A 164 14.15 -36.55 -10.79
C PRO A 164 14.09 -35.35 -11.74
N TRP A 165 14.26 -34.14 -11.20
CA TRP A 165 14.21 -32.90 -11.97
C TRP A 165 15.47 -32.71 -12.82
N MET A 166 15.27 -32.27 -14.07
CA MET A 166 16.31 -32.01 -15.07
C MET A 166 16.17 -30.62 -15.72
N GLY A 167 15.00 -29.98 -15.59
CA GLY A 167 14.72 -28.65 -16.13
C GLY A 167 15.35 -27.51 -15.33
N ARG A 168 15.08 -26.25 -15.71
CA ARG A 168 15.55 -25.07 -14.97
C ARG A 168 14.45 -24.51 -14.07
N LEU A 169 14.78 -24.24 -12.80
CA LEU A 169 14.00 -23.29 -12.00
C LEU A 169 14.56 -21.88 -12.19
N GLY A 170 13.67 -20.88 -12.11
CA GLY A 170 14.00 -19.47 -12.23
C GLY A 170 13.06 -18.55 -11.46
N TYR A 171 13.44 -17.28 -11.35
CA TYR A 171 12.67 -16.23 -10.65
C TYR A 171 12.64 -14.92 -11.45
N ALA A 172 11.82 -13.98 -10.97
CA ALA A 172 11.52 -12.73 -11.66
C ALA A 172 12.27 -11.49 -11.14
N CYS A 173 12.92 -10.79 -12.07
CA CYS A 173 13.35 -9.39 -12.06
C CYS A 173 14.41 -8.96 -11.03
N LEU A 174 14.31 -9.40 -9.79
CA LEU A 174 15.09 -8.94 -8.64
C LEU A 174 15.57 -10.11 -7.79
N ASN A 175 16.71 -9.93 -7.14
CA ASN A 175 17.35 -10.91 -6.26
C ASN A 175 17.53 -10.25 -4.88
N THR A 176 17.01 -10.86 -3.82
CA THR A 176 16.93 -10.18 -2.50
C THR A 176 18.31 -9.96 -1.88
N TYR A 177 19.24 -10.92 -2.01
CA TYR A 177 20.63 -10.74 -1.55
C TYR A 177 21.38 -9.65 -2.29
N LEU A 178 21.22 -9.58 -3.61
CA LEU A 178 21.95 -8.64 -4.45
C LEU A 178 21.42 -7.21 -4.31
N ARG A 179 20.12 -7.02 -3.95
CA ARG A 179 19.60 -5.72 -3.47
C ARG A 179 20.30 -5.27 -2.19
N ALA A 180 20.46 -6.17 -1.21
CA ALA A 180 21.09 -5.87 0.08
C ALA A 180 22.64 -5.80 0.07
N ALA A 181 23.27 -6.02 -1.09
CA ALA A 181 24.72 -5.92 -1.23
C ALA A 181 25.22 -4.46 -1.18
N ASN A 182 26.51 -4.26 -0.87
CA ASN A 182 27.16 -2.94 -0.93
C ASN A 182 28.34 -2.97 -1.92
N PRO A 183 28.31 -2.23 -3.05
CA PRO A 183 27.18 -1.44 -3.55
C PRO A 183 26.02 -2.33 -4.05
N PRO A 184 24.76 -1.85 -3.97
CA PRO A 184 23.59 -2.63 -4.35
C PRO A 184 23.54 -2.91 -5.85
N VAL A 185 23.00 -4.08 -6.20
CA VAL A 185 22.89 -4.61 -7.56
C VAL A 185 21.40 -4.70 -7.91
N PHE A 186 20.97 -3.87 -8.85
CA PHE A 186 19.55 -3.59 -9.09
C PHE A 186 19.31 -3.32 -10.58
N SER A 187 18.72 -4.27 -11.31
CA SER A 187 18.53 -4.19 -12.76
C SER A 187 17.27 -3.43 -13.20
N SER A 188 16.76 -2.49 -12.38
CA SER A 188 15.51 -1.77 -12.64
C SER A 188 15.43 -0.40 -11.96
N ARG A 189 16.50 0.39 -12.03
CA ARG A 189 16.47 1.82 -11.63
C ARG A 189 15.52 2.59 -12.54
N THR A 190 14.40 3.03 -11.97
CA THR A 190 13.38 3.91 -12.57
C THR A 190 13.70 5.39 -12.28
N CYS A 191 12.84 6.30 -12.74
CA CYS A 191 12.84 7.71 -12.35
C CYS A 191 11.46 8.33 -12.63
N ARG A 192 11.14 9.51 -12.06
CA ARG A 192 9.91 10.28 -12.37
C ARG A 192 10.18 11.28 -13.51
N ILE A 193 9.14 11.79 -14.19
CA ILE A 193 9.31 12.79 -15.28
C ILE A 193 9.94 14.09 -14.75
N SER A 194 9.61 14.49 -13.53
CA SER A 194 10.26 15.58 -12.80
C SER A 194 11.78 15.40 -12.73
N SER A 195 12.26 14.19 -12.44
CA SER A 195 13.69 13.85 -12.44
C SER A 195 14.34 14.08 -13.81
N ILE A 196 13.66 13.75 -14.91
CA ILE A 196 14.17 14.00 -16.28
C ILE A 196 14.30 15.49 -16.54
N ILE A 197 13.28 16.27 -16.15
CA ILE A 197 13.25 17.73 -16.32
C ILE A 197 14.37 18.39 -15.51
N ASP A 198 14.58 17.97 -14.26
CA ASP A 198 15.67 18.47 -13.43
C ASP A 198 17.04 18.15 -14.01
N HIS A 199 17.22 16.93 -14.53
CA HIS A 199 18.46 16.53 -15.21
C HIS A 199 18.66 17.16 -16.60
N ARG A 200 17.73 17.99 -17.09
CA ARG A 200 18.03 18.93 -18.19
C ARG A 200 19.00 20.03 -17.73
N HIS A 201 19.10 20.31 -16.44
CA HIS A 201 20.02 21.30 -15.89
C HIS A 201 21.37 20.68 -15.50
N PRO A 202 22.50 21.39 -15.68
CA PRO A 202 23.79 20.95 -15.14
C PRO A 202 23.81 21.00 -13.61
N LEU A 203 24.65 20.15 -12.99
CA LEU A 203 24.86 20.17 -11.53
C LEU A 203 25.34 21.54 -11.02
N GLN A 204 25.11 21.79 -9.73
CA GLN A 204 25.61 22.97 -9.01
C GLN A 204 27.13 23.09 -9.13
N ASP A 205 27.86 22.00 -8.83
CA ASP A 205 29.28 21.80 -9.11
C ASP A 205 29.49 20.62 -10.10
N PRO A 206 29.72 20.89 -11.39
CA PRO A 206 29.99 19.85 -12.40
C PRO A 206 31.32 19.09 -12.24
N SER A 207 32.16 19.43 -11.25
CA SER A 207 33.41 18.71 -10.96
C SER A 207 33.26 17.61 -9.90
N GLN A 208 32.14 17.61 -9.18
CA GLN A 208 31.79 16.59 -8.18
C GLN A 208 30.71 15.63 -8.71
N PRO A 209 30.62 14.39 -8.17
CA PRO A 209 29.47 13.53 -8.45
C PRO A 209 28.16 14.19 -7.99
N GLU A 210 27.06 13.77 -8.58
CA GLU A 210 25.72 14.10 -8.09
C GLU A 210 25.53 13.59 -6.65
N HIS A 211 24.83 14.37 -5.83
CA HIS A 211 24.46 13.97 -4.47
C HIS A 211 23.06 14.53 -4.15
N PRO A 212 22.12 13.74 -3.58
CA PRO A 212 20.74 14.14 -3.29
C PRO A 212 20.52 15.38 -2.39
N THR A 213 21.58 16.04 -1.94
CA THR A 213 21.56 17.27 -1.11
C THR A 213 22.74 18.18 -1.44
N LYS A 214 23.96 17.62 -1.48
CA LYS A 214 25.22 18.39 -1.60
C LYS A 214 25.57 18.87 -3.02
N ASN A 215 25.00 18.26 -4.06
CA ASN A 215 25.27 18.62 -5.45
C ASN A 215 24.10 18.17 -6.36
N ARG A 216 23.04 18.96 -6.37
CA ARG A 216 21.82 18.74 -7.18
C ARG A 216 21.93 19.41 -8.56
N PRO A 217 21.07 19.09 -9.55
CA PRO A 217 20.89 19.91 -10.75
C PRO A 217 20.49 21.35 -10.42
N ASP A 218 21.06 22.32 -11.12
CA ASP A 218 20.89 23.75 -10.85
C ASP A 218 19.87 24.38 -11.81
N ARG A 219 18.60 24.43 -11.38
CA ARG A 219 17.47 25.01 -12.13
C ARG A 219 17.69 26.44 -12.63
N ASN A 220 18.67 27.19 -12.09
CA ASN A 220 18.98 28.55 -12.52
C ASN A 220 19.85 28.61 -13.80
N LYS A 221 20.54 27.52 -14.13
CA LYS A 221 21.33 27.38 -15.36
C LYS A 221 20.42 26.90 -16.51
N PRO A 222 20.75 27.18 -17.79
CA PRO A 222 19.87 26.80 -18.91
C PRO A 222 19.63 25.29 -18.99
N ALA A 223 18.38 24.92 -19.27
CA ALA A 223 17.96 23.54 -19.50
C ALA A 223 18.38 23.05 -20.90
N ASP A 224 18.73 21.78 -20.98
CA ASP A 224 19.29 21.10 -22.14
C ASP A 224 18.70 19.67 -22.22
N ILE A 225 17.91 19.40 -23.27
CA ILE A 225 17.12 18.16 -23.40
C ILE A 225 18.05 16.93 -23.51
N GLU A 226 19.23 17.07 -24.11
CA GLU A 226 20.19 15.97 -24.25
C GLU A 226 20.70 15.49 -22.89
N ARG A 227 20.75 16.36 -21.86
CA ARG A 227 21.18 15.96 -20.50
C ARG A 227 20.15 15.10 -19.81
N GLY A 228 18.87 15.48 -19.88
CA GLY A 228 17.77 14.68 -19.33
C GLY A 228 17.68 13.31 -20.01
N GLN A 229 17.89 13.26 -21.34
CA GLN A 229 17.95 11.99 -22.07
C GLN A 229 19.20 11.17 -21.69
N LYS A 230 20.36 11.81 -21.51
CA LYS A 230 21.60 11.14 -21.11
C LYS A 230 21.54 10.57 -19.69
N TYR A 231 20.80 11.19 -18.79
CA TYR A 231 20.50 10.66 -17.46
C TYR A 231 19.70 9.35 -17.53
N LEU A 232 18.61 9.31 -18.32
CA LEU A 232 17.85 8.06 -18.60
C LEU A 232 18.75 6.95 -19.14
N GLN A 233 19.61 7.28 -20.12
CA GLN A 233 20.58 6.33 -20.69
C GLN A 233 21.61 5.84 -19.64
N GLN A 234 21.99 6.67 -18.68
CA GLN A 234 22.90 6.28 -17.59
C GLN A 234 22.24 5.33 -16.59
N LEU A 235 20.96 5.52 -16.24
CA LEU A 235 20.19 4.58 -15.42
C LEU A 235 20.08 3.22 -16.13
N GLY A 236 19.67 3.21 -17.41
CA GLY A 236 19.61 1.99 -18.22
C GLY A 236 20.96 1.28 -18.36
N LEU A 237 22.06 2.03 -18.52
CA LEU A 237 23.41 1.45 -18.52
C LEU A 237 23.83 0.84 -17.17
N ALA A 238 23.38 1.41 -16.05
CA ALA A 238 23.63 0.82 -14.74
C ALA A 238 22.85 -0.50 -14.57
N ASN A 239 21.57 -0.50 -14.98
CA ASN A 239 20.70 -1.68 -14.95
C ASN A 239 21.25 -2.82 -15.82
N ALA A 240 21.67 -2.53 -17.05
CA ALA A 240 22.25 -3.52 -17.96
C ALA A 240 23.60 -4.08 -17.46
N LYS A 241 24.44 -3.28 -16.78
CA LYS A 241 25.69 -3.75 -16.17
C LYS A 241 25.44 -4.71 -15.00
N ASP A 242 24.35 -4.53 -14.27
CA ASP A 242 24.02 -5.37 -13.11
C ASP A 242 23.57 -6.79 -13.49
N ILE A 243 23.03 -7.00 -14.71
CA ILE A 243 22.70 -8.35 -15.22
C ILE A 243 23.89 -9.31 -15.10
N VAL A 244 25.10 -8.87 -15.48
CA VAL A 244 26.32 -9.71 -15.45
C VAL A 244 26.63 -10.20 -14.04
N LYS A 245 26.31 -9.40 -13.01
CA LYS A 245 26.48 -9.78 -11.60
C LYS A 245 25.41 -10.81 -11.20
N MET A 246 24.15 -10.57 -11.55
CA MET A 246 23.02 -11.46 -11.25
C MET A 246 23.18 -12.85 -11.90
N ILE A 247 23.56 -12.91 -13.19
CA ILE A 247 23.80 -14.18 -13.89
C ILE A 247 24.96 -14.97 -13.26
N ARG A 248 26.05 -14.31 -12.85
CA ARG A 248 27.17 -14.98 -12.18
C ARG A 248 26.82 -15.47 -10.78
N TRP A 249 25.99 -14.73 -10.05
CA TRP A 249 25.46 -15.13 -8.73
C TRP A 249 24.51 -16.32 -8.86
N ASN A 250 23.55 -16.26 -9.78
CA ASN A 250 22.61 -17.35 -10.09
C ASN A 250 23.36 -18.63 -10.47
N HIS A 251 24.37 -18.52 -11.34
CA HIS A 251 25.22 -19.64 -11.72
C HIS A 251 25.97 -20.27 -10.52
N LYS A 252 26.50 -19.45 -9.59
CA LYS A 252 27.15 -19.96 -8.36
C LYS A 252 26.21 -20.91 -7.58
N TYR A 253 24.93 -20.58 -7.55
CA TYR A 253 23.91 -21.24 -6.73
C TYR A 253 22.91 -22.10 -7.54
N GLY A 254 23.30 -22.54 -8.74
CA GLY A 254 22.57 -23.52 -9.55
C GLY A 254 21.38 -22.98 -10.35
N ILE A 255 20.96 -21.73 -10.14
CA ILE A 255 19.88 -21.10 -10.90
C ILE A 255 20.35 -20.79 -12.32
N LYS A 256 19.52 -21.08 -13.33
CA LYS A 256 19.85 -20.90 -14.76
C LYS A 256 18.71 -20.33 -15.60
N PHE A 257 17.65 -19.83 -14.98
CA PHE A 257 16.53 -19.19 -15.65
C PHE A 257 16.18 -17.91 -14.88
N MET A 258 16.04 -16.79 -15.60
CA MET A 258 15.79 -15.48 -14.98
C MET A 258 14.89 -14.65 -15.90
N ARG A 259 13.80 -14.10 -15.38
CA ARG A 259 13.06 -13.05 -16.07
C ARG A 259 13.76 -11.71 -15.82
N LEU A 260 14.19 -11.05 -16.89
CA LEU A 260 14.72 -9.69 -16.85
C LEU A 260 13.58 -8.72 -16.51
N SER A 261 13.91 -7.63 -15.81
CA SER A 261 12.91 -6.59 -15.52
C SER A 261 12.53 -5.81 -16.77
N SER A 262 11.26 -5.43 -16.88
CA SER A 262 10.74 -4.59 -17.97
C SER A 262 11.16 -3.13 -17.78
N GLU A 263 11.25 -2.68 -16.53
CA GLU A 263 11.75 -1.36 -16.12
C GLU A 263 13.29 -1.22 -16.20
N MET A 264 13.93 -2.02 -17.05
CA MET A 264 15.38 -1.99 -17.28
C MET A 264 15.85 -0.67 -17.90
N PHE A 265 15.05 -0.06 -18.77
CA PHE A 265 15.35 1.21 -19.44
C PHE A 265 14.16 2.17 -19.29
N PRO A 266 14.13 3.03 -18.25
CA PRO A 266 12.96 3.85 -17.94
C PRO A 266 12.60 4.77 -19.12
N PHE A 267 11.31 4.88 -19.41
CA PHE A 267 10.72 5.63 -20.54
C PHE A 267 11.12 5.20 -21.96
N ALA A 268 11.86 4.10 -22.19
CA ALA A 268 12.32 3.73 -23.54
C ALA A 268 11.20 3.61 -24.59
N SER A 269 10.02 3.07 -24.21
CA SER A 269 8.83 2.93 -25.05
C SER A 269 7.85 4.12 -25.03
N HIS A 270 8.16 5.18 -24.26
CA HIS A 270 7.31 6.37 -24.11
C HIS A 270 7.22 7.19 -25.42
N GLN A 271 6.13 7.95 -25.60
CA GLN A 271 5.89 8.70 -26.85
C GLN A 271 6.79 9.93 -27.01
N GLU A 272 6.95 10.74 -25.95
CA GLU A 272 7.80 11.93 -25.93
C GLU A 272 9.25 11.60 -25.51
N TYR A 273 9.43 11.11 -24.28
CA TYR A 273 10.72 10.75 -23.69
C TYR A 273 11.39 9.46 -24.22
N GLY A 274 10.83 8.82 -25.26
CA GLY A 274 11.31 7.55 -25.80
C GLY A 274 12.69 7.62 -26.46
N TYR A 275 13.41 6.49 -26.47
CA TYR A 275 14.76 6.41 -27.05
C TYR A 275 15.12 5.00 -27.52
N LYS A 276 16.13 4.92 -28.39
CA LYS A 276 16.69 3.66 -28.87
C LYS A 276 17.88 3.22 -28.02
N LEU A 277 17.99 1.91 -27.79
CA LEU A 277 18.99 1.28 -26.95
C LEU A 277 20.32 1.10 -27.70
N ALA A 278 20.23 0.72 -28.99
CA ALA A 278 21.39 0.36 -29.79
C ALA A 278 22.53 1.43 -29.82
N PRO A 279 22.27 2.74 -29.84
CA PRO A 279 23.32 3.77 -29.86
C PRO A 279 24.20 3.85 -28.60
N PHE A 280 23.79 3.26 -27.47
CA PHE A 280 24.52 3.40 -26.19
C PHE A 280 24.63 2.12 -25.36
N ALA A 281 23.64 1.21 -25.43
CA ALA A 281 23.57 0.01 -24.58
C ALA A 281 24.14 -1.27 -25.21
N SER A 282 24.37 -1.28 -26.53
CA SER A 282 24.75 -2.49 -27.30
C SER A 282 25.90 -3.29 -26.70
N GLU A 283 27.01 -2.64 -26.35
CA GLU A 283 28.20 -3.34 -25.81
C GLU A 283 27.93 -3.98 -24.44
N VAL A 284 27.12 -3.34 -23.60
CA VAL A 284 26.79 -3.83 -22.25
C VAL A 284 25.80 -4.98 -22.32
N LEU A 285 24.78 -4.87 -23.17
CA LEU A 285 23.81 -5.96 -23.39
C LEU A 285 24.50 -7.17 -24.05
N ALA A 286 25.41 -6.96 -25.00
CA ALA A 286 26.18 -8.04 -25.62
C ALA A 286 27.10 -8.78 -24.62
N GLU A 287 27.77 -8.08 -23.68
CA GLU A 287 28.51 -8.75 -22.61
C GLU A 287 27.58 -9.50 -21.64
N ALA A 288 26.40 -8.97 -21.34
CA ALA A 288 25.40 -9.65 -20.52
C ALA A 288 24.89 -10.94 -21.18
N GLY A 289 24.56 -10.91 -22.47
CA GLY A 289 24.13 -12.09 -23.23
C GLY A 289 25.26 -13.08 -23.51
N LYS A 290 26.50 -12.62 -23.72
CA LYS A 290 27.69 -13.48 -23.76
C LYS A 290 27.86 -14.26 -22.45
N VAL A 291 27.79 -13.58 -21.31
CA VAL A 291 27.88 -14.25 -19.99
C VAL A 291 26.68 -15.16 -19.75
N ALA A 292 25.48 -14.82 -20.24
CA ALA A 292 24.34 -15.72 -20.23
C ALA A 292 24.60 -17.01 -21.03
N ALA A 293 25.16 -16.89 -22.24
CA ALA A 293 25.50 -18.00 -23.12
C ALA A 293 26.61 -18.90 -22.52
N GLU A 294 27.71 -18.31 -22.04
CA GLU A 294 28.81 -19.01 -21.36
C GLU A 294 28.33 -19.82 -20.15
N LEU A 295 27.34 -19.30 -19.41
CA LEU A 295 26.84 -19.88 -18.16
C LEU A 295 25.49 -20.63 -18.31
N GLY A 296 25.02 -20.82 -19.55
CA GLY A 296 23.84 -21.61 -19.90
C GLY A 296 22.50 -21.06 -19.40
N HIS A 297 22.39 -19.74 -19.24
CA HIS A 297 21.22 -19.06 -18.69
C HIS A 297 20.15 -18.77 -19.74
N ARG A 298 18.91 -19.19 -19.45
CA ARG A 298 17.73 -18.70 -20.18
C ARG A 298 17.28 -17.35 -19.61
N LEU A 299 17.00 -16.40 -20.49
CA LEU A 299 16.52 -15.05 -20.16
C LEU A 299 15.18 -14.81 -20.86
N THR A 300 14.21 -14.18 -20.20
CA THR A 300 12.90 -13.79 -20.79
C THR A 300 12.43 -12.45 -20.23
N THR A 301 11.47 -11.77 -20.86
CA THR A 301 10.83 -10.55 -20.32
C THR A 301 9.32 -10.70 -20.24
N HIS A 302 8.68 -9.92 -19.37
CA HIS A 302 7.22 -9.83 -19.31
C HIS A 302 6.80 -8.35 -19.35
N PRO A 303 6.50 -7.79 -20.55
CA PRO A 303 5.85 -6.49 -20.71
C PRO A 303 4.76 -6.22 -19.66
N GLY A 304 4.64 -4.96 -19.24
CA GLY A 304 3.72 -4.57 -18.17
C GLY A 304 2.24 -4.72 -18.55
N GLN A 305 1.37 -4.75 -17.53
CA GLN A 305 -0.08 -4.92 -17.69
C GLN A 305 -0.76 -3.88 -18.63
N PHE A 306 -0.10 -2.76 -18.93
CA PHE A 306 -0.59 -1.71 -19.82
C PHE A 306 -0.37 -2.00 -21.33
N THR A 307 0.38 -3.05 -21.69
CA THR A 307 0.70 -3.44 -23.07
C THR A 307 -0.46 -4.23 -23.71
N GLN A 308 -1.59 -3.54 -23.89
CA GLN A 308 -2.90 -4.08 -24.30
C GLN A 308 -3.15 -4.01 -25.81
N ILE A 309 -2.63 -4.96 -26.61
CA ILE A 309 -2.83 -4.96 -28.08
C ILE A 309 -4.25 -5.35 -28.54
N GLY A 310 -5.09 -5.92 -27.66
CA GLY A 310 -6.53 -6.13 -27.91
C GLY A 310 -7.42 -4.90 -27.69
N SER A 311 -6.84 -3.77 -27.24
CA SER A 311 -7.59 -2.57 -26.86
C SER A 311 -8.29 -1.89 -28.04
N PRO A 312 -9.51 -1.33 -27.84
CA PRO A 312 -10.16 -0.48 -28.84
C PRO A 312 -9.53 0.92 -28.95
N LYS A 313 -8.71 1.32 -27.96
CA LYS A 313 -8.00 2.61 -27.93
C LYS A 313 -6.74 2.54 -28.82
N LYS A 314 -6.71 3.31 -29.91
CA LYS A 314 -5.61 3.29 -30.89
C LYS A 314 -4.28 3.75 -30.28
N GLU A 315 -4.35 4.70 -29.37
CA GLU A 315 -3.26 5.24 -28.58
C GLU A 315 -2.64 4.19 -27.63
N VAL A 316 -3.47 3.34 -27.02
CA VAL A 316 -3.02 2.21 -26.18
C VAL A 316 -2.35 1.14 -27.04
N VAL A 317 -2.95 0.77 -28.17
CA VAL A 317 -2.33 -0.17 -29.13
C VAL A 317 -1.00 0.38 -29.65
N ALA A 318 -0.93 1.67 -30.00
CA ALA A 318 0.31 2.31 -30.46
C ALA A 318 1.40 2.36 -29.37
N ALA A 319 1.04 2.56 -28.10
CA ALA A 319 1.98 2.44 -26.99
C ALA A 319 2.48 0.99 -26.83
N SER A 320 1.56 0.03 -26.83
CA SER A 320 1.86 -1.40 -26.72
C SER A 320 2.81 -1.90 -27.83
N VAL A 321 2.65 -1.39 -29.06
CA VAL A 321 3.55 -1.70 -30.18
C VAL A 321 4.95 -1.13 -29.96
N ARG A 322 5.10 0.08 -29.41
CA ARG A 322 6.43 0.63 -29.06
C ARG A 322 7.09 -0.17 -27.94
N ASP A 323 6.30 -0.64 -26.97
CA ASP A 323 6.77 -1.41 -25.83
C ASP A 323 7.31 -2.78 -26.24
N LEU A 324 6.54 -3.53 -27.04
CA LEU A 324 7.00 -4.80 -27.62
C LEU A 324 8.23 -4.62 -28.52
N GLN A 325 8.37 -3.49 -29.23
CA GLN A 325 9.57 -3.17 -30.00
C GLN A 325 10.79 -2.82 -29.12
N TYR A 326 10.59 -2.16 -27.98
CA TYR A 326 11.65 -1.91 -26.99
C TYR A 326 12.17 -3.22 -26.41
N HIS A 327 11.28 -4.13 -26.01
CA HIS A 327 11.65 -5.44 -25.49
C HIS A 327 12.37 -6.32 -26.52
N ASP A 328 11.90 -6.34 -27.78
CA ASP A 328 12.56 -7.07 -28.87
C ASP A 328 13.94 -6.50 -29.21
N GLU A 329 14.12 -5.17 -29.17
CA GLU A 329 15.43 -4.53 -29.31
C GLU A 329 16.36 -4.90 -28.14
N MET A 330 15.88 -4.84 -26.89
CA MET A 330 16.66 -5.20 -25.70
C MET A 330 17.14 -6.65 -25.76
N LEU A 331 16.25 -7.60 -26.08
CA LEU A 331 16.58 -9.02 -26.18
C LEU A 331 17.52 -9.30 -27.35
N SER A 332 17.32 -8.66 -28.51
CA SER A 332 18.19 -8.81 -29.67
C SER A 332 19.61 -8.29 -29.42
N LEU A 333 19.75 -7.19 -28.66
CA LEU A 333 21.06 -6.62 -28.30
C LEU A 333 21.86 -7.48 -27.30
N LEU A 334 21.25 -8.51 -26.69
CA LEU A 334 21.99 -9.53 -25.94
C LEU A 334 22.91 -10.37 -26.85
N ASN A 335 22.65 -10.43 -28.16
CA ASN A 335 23.42 -11.23 -29.13
C ASN A 335 23.58 -12.71 -28.70
N LEU A 336 22.48 -13.31 -28.22
CA LEU A 336 22.45 -14.70 -27.76
C LEU A 336 22.68 -15.69 -28.94
N PRO A 337 23.25 -16.89 -28.67
CA PRO A 337 23.28 -17.98 -29.65
C PRO A 337 21.88 -18.34 -30.15
N GLU A 338 21.77 -18.75 -31.41
CA GLU A 338 20.51 -18.90 -32.16
C GLU A 338 19.33 -19.58 -31.41
N GLN A 339 19.59 -20.68 -30.68
CA GLN A 339 18.55 -21.34 -29.88
C GLN A 339 18.21 -20.56 -28.60
N MET A 340 19.20 -19.98 -27.93
CA MET A 340 18.98 -19.17 -26.73
C MET A 340 18.26 -17.86 -27.05
N ASP A 341 18.47 -17.31 -28.26
CA ASP A 341 17.70 -16.18 -28.77
C ASP A 341 16.23 -16.55 -29.06
N ARG A 342 15.97 -17.73 -29.63
CA ARG A 342 14.60 -18.29 -29.73
C ARG A 342 13.96 -18.49 -28.36
N ASP A 343 14.71 -19.01 -27.40
CA ASP A 343 14.24 -19.28 -26.04
C ASP A 343 13.99 -18.00 -25.22
N ALA A 344 14.52 -16.86 -25.69
CA ALA A 344 14.33 -15.51 -25.15
C ALA A 344 13.04 -14.86 -25.66
N VAL A 345 11.94 -15.26 -25.00
CA VAL A 345 10.56 -14.84 -25.29
C VAL A 345 10.09 -13.64 -24.46
N MET A 346 9.07 -12.96 -25.00
CA MET A 346 8.32 -11.89 -24.35
C MET A 346 6.94 -12.44 -23.99
N ILE A 347 6.62 -12.53 -22.70
CA ILE A 347 5.35 -13.09 -22.20
C ILE A 347 4.31 -11.98 -22.04
N LEU A 348 3.08 -12.20 -22.48
CA LEU A 348 2.01 -11.21 -22.50
C LEU A 348 0.66 -11.82 -22.08
N HIS A 349 -0.03 -11.19 -21.12
CA HIS A 349 -1.44 -11.49 -20.84
C HIS A 349 -2.35 -10.91 -21.94
N MET A 350 -3.51 -11.54 -22.17
CA MET A 350 -4.51 -10.97 -23.09
C MET A 350 -5.22 -9.76 -22.47
N GLY A 351 -5.44 -9.76 -21.15
CA GLY A 351 -5.78 -8.56 -20.39
C GLY A 351 -7.24 -8.13 -20.49
N GLY A 352 -7.48 -6.86 -20.84
CA GLY A 352 -8.82 -6.28 -20.77
C GLY A 352 -9.79 -6.88 -21.79
N VAL A 353 -10.94 -7.38 -21.33
CA VAL A 353 -12.08 -7.67 -22.22
C VAL A 353 -12.77 -6.34 -22.56
N TYR A 354 -12.84 -5.98 -23.84
CA TYR A 354 -13.50 -4.74 -24.26
C TYR A 354 -14.67 -5.04 -25.21
N GLY A 355 -15.89 -4.84 -24.70
CA GLY A 355 -17.11 -5.38 -25.31
C GLY A 355 -17.30 -6.81 -24.83
N ASP A 356 -16.85 -7.78 -25.64
CA ASP A 356 -16.87 -9.20 -25.35
C ASP A 356 -15.51 -9.86 -25.70
N LYS A 357 -15.39 -11.17 -25.42
CA LYS A 357 -14.15 -11.91 -25.67
C LYS A 357 -13.86 -12.05 -27.16
N ASP A 358 -14.83 -12.45 -27.99
CA ASP A 358 -14.63 -12.66 -29.43
C ASP A 358 -14.19 -11.37 -30.13
N ALA A 359 -14.85 -10.24 -29.85
CA ALA A 359 -14.48 -8.93 -30.37
C ALA A 359 -13.08 -8.46 -29.90
N THR A 360 -12.62 -8.94 -28.73
CA THR A 360 -11.25 -8.68 -28.23
C THR A 360 -10.22 -9.56 -28.93
N LEU A 361 -10.53 -10.84 -29.14
CA LEU A 361 -9.72 -11.77 -29.95
C LEU A 361 -9.59 -11.28 -31.40
N ASP A 362 -10.65 -10.74 -32.01
CA ASP A 362 -10.60 -10.21 -33.38
C ASP A 362 -9.73 -8.96 -33.50
N ARG A 363 -9.82 -8.01 -32.55
CA ARG A 363 -8.88 -6.87 -32.48
C ARG A 363 -7.45 -7.35 -32.23
N PHE A 364 -7.26 -8.39 -31.42
CA PHE A 364 -5.95 -9.01 -31.23
C PHE A 364 -5.41 -9.61 -32.53
N ARG A 365 -6.20 -10.40 -33.28
CA ARG A 365 -5.83 -10.94 -34.61
C ARG A 365 -5.38 -9.83 -35.56
N GLU A 366 -6.22 -8.79 -35.66
CA GLU A 366 -5.94 -7.61 -36.48
C GLU A 366 -4.63 -6.92 -36.10
N ASN A 367 -4.38 -6.69 -34.81
CA ASN A 367 -3.22 -5.93 -34.35
C ASN A 367 -1.94 -6.79 -34.31
N TYR A 368 -2.05 -8.07 -33.97
CA TYR A 368 -0.97 -9.05 -34.06
C TYR A 368 -0.43 -9.16 -35.49
N ALA A 369 -1.32 -9.21 -36.50
CA ALA A 369 -0.93 -9.24 -37.90
C ALA A 369 -0.01 -8.05 -38.29
N LYS A 370 -0.27 -6.87 -37.70
CA LYS A 370 0.47 -5.61 -37.93
C LYS A 370 1.82 -5.54 -37.18
N LEU A 371 2.14 -6.47 -36.26
CA LEU A 371 3.40 -6.47 -35.50
C LEU A 371 4.62 -6.81 -36.38
N PRO A 372 5.84 -6.31 -36.05
CA PRO A 372 7.07 -6.75 -36.70
C PRO A 372 7.32 -8.25 -36.52
N ASP A 373 7.92 -8.91 -37.51
CA ASP A 373 8.14 -10.35 -37.45
C ASP A 373 9.16 -10.78 -36.38
N SER A 374 10.03 -9.88 -35.92
CA SER A 374 10.92 -10.12 -34.76
C SER A 374 10.13 -10.20 -33.45
N VAL A 375 9.27 -9.22 -33.19
CA VAL A 375 8.26 -9.24 -32.12
C VAL A 375 7.43 -10.53 -32.20
N LYS A 376 6.88 -10.88 -33.38
CA LYS A 376 6.08 -12.11 -33.56
C LYS A 376 6.86 -13.40 -33.27
N ARG A 377 8.17 -13.45 -33.51
CA ARG A 377 9.02 -14.62 -33.18
C ARG A 377 9.15 -14.82 -31.68
N ARG A 378 9.32 -13.74 -30.91
CA ARG A 378 9.51 -13.78 -29.44
C ARG A 378 8.21 -13.78 -28.63
N LEU A 379 7.11 -13.24 -29.16
CA LEU A 379 5.87 -13.08 -28.42
C LEU A 379 5.20 -14.44 -28.13
N VAL A 380 4.86 -14.62 -26.85
CA VAL A 380 4.09 -15.75 -26.30
C VAL A 380 2.94 -15.19 -25.44
N LEU A 381 1.80 -15.87 -25.41
CA LEU A 381 0.64 -15.47 -24.60
C LEU A 381 0.62 -16.24 -23.27
N GLU A 382 -0.09 -15.71 -22.28
CA GLU A 382 -0.30 -16.34 -20.97
C GLU A 382 -1.75 -16.15 -20.50
N ASN A 383 -2.31 -17.17 -19.85
CA ASN A 383 -3.60 -17.07 -19.16
C ASN A 383 -3.49 -16.18 -17.91
N ASP A 384 -4.51 -15.35 -17.65
CA ASP A 384 -4.50 -14.35 -16.58
C ASP A 384 -5.53 -14.62 -15.47
N ASP A 385 -5.44 -13.85 -14.38
CA ASP A 385 -6.20 -13.98 -13.14
C ASP A 385 -7.48 -13.12 -13.09
N VAL A 386 -7.86 -12.52 -14.23
CA VAL A 386 -9.00 -11.60 -14.35
C VAL A 386 -10.02 -12.04 -15.38
N SER A 387 -9.61 -12.58 -16.54
CA SER A 387 -10.52 -12.71 -17.68
C SER A 387 -10.24 -13.85 -18.64
N TRP A 388 -8.98 -14.27 -18.81
CA TRP A 388 -8.59 -15.14 -19.92
C TRP A 388 -8.01 -16.47 -19.45
N SER A 389 -8.83 -17.51 -19.53
CA SER A 389 -8.45 -18.88 -19.20
C SER A 389 -7.57 -19.50 -20.29
N VAL A 390 -6.98 -20.65 -19.97
CA VAL A 390 -6.30 -21.53 -20.94
C VAL A 390 -7.23 -21.92 -22.10
N HIS A 391 -8.53 -22.08 -21.86
CA HIS A 391 -9.51 -22.47 -22.87
C HIS A 391 -9.86 -21.34 -23.84
N ASP A 392 -9.86 -20.09 -23.38
CA ASP A 392 -10.04 -18.91 -24.25
C ASP A 392 -8.82 -18.68 -25.16
N LEU A 393 -7.61 -18.84 -24.62
CA LEU A 393 -6.38 -18.44 -25.31
C LEU A 393 -5.76 -19.54 -26.18
N LEU A 394 -5.90 -20.81 -25.82
CA LEU A 394 -5.29 -21.90 -26.58
C LEU A 394 -5.76 -21.98 -28.06
N PRO A 395 -7.04 -21.74 -28.42
CA PRO A 395 -7.46 -21.70 -29.82
C PRO A 395 -6.77 -20.61 -30.64
N ILE A 396 -6.69 -19.37 -30.15
CA ILE A 396 -6.01 -18.28 -30.87
C ILE A 396 -4.47 -18.48 -30.89
N CYS A 397 -3.92 -19.16 -29.89
CA CYS A 397 -2.51 -19.58 -29.87
C CYS A 397 -2.19 -20.63 -30.96
N GLU A 398 -3.08 -21.61 -31.16
CA GLU A 398 -2.99 -22.61 -32.23
C GLU A 398 -3.27 -22.01 -33.63
N GLU A 399 -4.07 -20.94 -33.71
CA GLU A 399 -4.41 -20.21 -34.95
C GLU A 399 -3.27 -19.29 -35.44
N LEU A 400 -2.75 -18.44 -34.55
CA LEU A 400 -1.78 -17.37 -34.88
C LEU A 400 -0.31 -17.79 -34.71
N ASP A 401 -0.06 -19.06 -34.40
CA ASP A 401 1.27 -19.59 -34.03
C ASP A 401 1.94 -18.83 -32.89
N ILE A 402 1.19 -18.64 -31.81
CA ILE A 402 1.67 -18.04 -30.57
C ILE A 402 1.81 -19.15 -29.52
N PRO A 403 2.99 -19.37 -28.93
CA PRO A 403 3.13 -20.30 -27.82
C PRO A 403 2.34 -19.82 -26.61
N LEU A 404 1.62 -20.73 -25.95
CA LEU A 404 0.91 -20.45 -24.71
C LEU A 404 1.80 -20.84 -23.52
N VAL A 405 2.21 -19.85 -22.72
CA VAL A 405 2.68 -20.06 -21.35
C VAL A 405 1.47 -20.48 -20.53
N LEU A 406 1.54 -21.65 -19.91
CA LEU A 406 0.61 -22.03 -18.87
C LEU A 406 1.09 -21.43 -17.55
N ASP A 407 0.26 -20.59 -16.94
CA ASP A 407 0.37 -20.28 -15.52
C ASP A 407 -0.64 -21.10 -14.72
N PHE A 408 -0.13 -21.83 -13.72
CA PHE A 408 -0.92 -22.71 -12.86
C PHE A 408 -1.69 -21.96 -11.74
N HIS A 409 -1.26 -20.76 -11.34
CA HIS A 409 -1.92 -19.95 -10.30
C HIS A 409 -3.15 -19.22 -10.87
N HIS A 410 -2.99 -18.51 -11.98
CA HIS A 410 -4.04 -17.84 -12.76
C HIS A 410 -5.14 -18.83 -13.21
N HIS A 411 -4.75 -20.05 -13.63
CA HIS A 411 -5.71 -21.10 -13.96
C HIS A 411 -6.55 -21.55 -12.75
N ASN A 412 -6.02 -21.45 -11.53
CA ASN A 412 -6.74 -21.73 -10.28
C ASN A 412 -7.53 -20.50 -9.74
N ILE A 413 -7.73 -19.48 -10.58
CA ILE A 413 -8.52 -18.27 -10.30
C ILE A 413 -9.62 -18.10 -11.34
N VAL A 414 -9.28 -18.17 -12.64
CA VAL A 414 -10.23 -17.96 -13.75
C VAL A 414 -10.75 -19.31 -14.27
N PHE A 415 -11.96 -19.65 -13.83
CA PHE A 415 -12.71 -20.83 -14.25
C PHE A 415 -13.76 -20.48 -15.32
N ASP A 416 -14.23 -21.49 -16.04
CA ASP A 416 -15.47 -21.46 -16.82
C ASP A 416 -16.39 -22.62 -16.40
N SER A 417 -17.60 -22.69 -16.94
CA SER A 417 -18.61 -23.69 -16.55
C SER A 417 -18.26 -25.15 -16.90
N SER A 418 -17.12 -25.39 -17.56
CA SER A 418 -16.56 -26.70 -17.87
C SER A 418 -15.21 -26.98 -17.19
N VAL A 419 -14.71 -26.07 -16.35
CA VAL A 419 -13.38 -26.13 -15.72
C VAL A 419 -13.49 -26.14 -14.20
N ARG A 420 -12.91 -27.16 -13.56
CA ARG A 420 -12.83 -27.24 -12.08
C ARG A 420 -11.66 -26.43 -11.51
N GLU A 421 -11.67 -26.28 -10.19
CA GLU A 421 -10.47 -25.91 -9.43
C GLU A 421 -9.46 -27.09 -9.38
N GLY A 422 -8.18 -26.75 -9.53
CA GLY A 422 -7.06 -27.67 -9.45
C GLY A 422 -6.57 -28.21 -10.80
N THR A 423 -5.33 -28.68 -10.83
CA THR A 423 -4.58 -28.98 -12.07
C THR A 423 -5.09 -30.14 -12.95
N GLN A 424 -6.26 -30.73 -12.67
CA GLN A 424 -6.71 -31.95 -13.36
C GLN A 424 -7.07 -31.71 -14.84
N ASP A 425 -7.77 -30.62 -15.14
CA ASP A 425 -8.39 -30.44 -16.48
C ASP A 425 -7.36 -29.96 -17.51
N ILE A 426 -6.41 -29.11 -17.12
CA ILE A 426 -5.30 -28.65 -17.97
C ILE A 426 -4.31 -29.75 -18.36
N ILE A 427 -4.19 -30.85 -17.61
CA ILE A 427 -3.29 -31.97 -17.98
C ILE A 427 -3.65 -32.53 -19.36
N GLY A 428 -4.94 -32.58 -19.70
CA GLY A 428 -5.41 -32.98 -21.04
C GLY A 428 -5.01 -32.03 -22.16
N LEU A 429 -4.66 -30.77 -21.83
CA LEU A 429 -4.24 -29.74 -22.79
C LEU A 429 -2.72 -29.68 -22.99
N PHE A 430 -1.90 -30.31 -22.15
CA PHE A 430 -0.43 -30.21 -22.22
C PHE A 430 0.12 -30.57 -23.61
N ASP A 431 -0.48 -31.57 -24.27
CA ASP A 431 -0.10 -32.01 -25.61
C ASP A 431 -0.49 -31.03 -26.73
N ARG A 432 -1.49 -30.17 -26.49
CA ARG A 432 -1.85 -29.04 -27.38
C ARG A 432 -0.92 -27.86 -27.14
N ILE A 433 -0.79 -27.44 -25.88
CA ILE A 433 0.11 -26.37 -25.44
C ILE A 433 1.53 -26.66 -25.96
N SER A 434 2.07 -27.86 -25.73
CA SER A 434 3.42 -28.23 -26.16
C SER A 434 3.63 -28.19 -27.68
N LYS A 435 2.59 -28.39 -28.50
CA LYS A 435 2.68 -28.25 -29.97
C LYS A 435 2.92 -26.79 -30.38
N THR A 436 2.33 -25.82 -29.68
CA THR A 436 2.53 -24.38 -29.99
C THR A 436 4.01 -23.97 -29.85
N TRP A 437 4.67 -24.41 -28.77
CA TRP A 437 6.12 -24.23 -28.55
C TRP A 437 6.98 -24.96 -29.58
N LYS A 438 6.69 -26.25 -29.80
CA LYS A 438 7.40 -27.11 -30.78
C LYS A 438 7.32 -26.56 -32.20
N LYS A 439 6.20 -25.95 -32.60
CA LYS A 439 6.00 -25.37 -33.94
C LYS A 439 6.88 -24.15 -34.22
N LYS A 440 7.25 -23.36 -33.18
CA LYS A 440 8.26 -22.29 -33.29
C LYS A 440 9.71 -22.73 -33.03
N GLY A 441 9.94 -23.97 -32.58
CA GLY A 441 11.28 -24.43 -32.18
C GLY A 441 11.83 -23.75 -30.92
N ILE A 442 10.94 -23.32 -30.03
CA ILE A 442 11.25 -22.64 -28.77
C ILE A 442 11.14 -23.67 -27.63
N ALA A 443 12.08 -23.68 -26.69
CA ALA A 443 11.99 -24.51 -25.50
C ALA A 443 10.75 -24.09 -24.67
N GLN A 444 9.89 -25.05 -24.35
CA GLN A 444 8.69 -24.78 -23.56
C GLN A 444 9.04 -24.23 -22.18
N LYS A 445 8.21 -23.32 -21.65
CA LYS A 445 8.24 -22.90 -20.24
C LYS A 445 6.83 -22.88 -19.65
N MET A 446 6.76 -22.84 -18.33
CA MET A 446 5.54 -22.63 -17.55
C MET A 446 5.81 -21.60 -16.43
N HIS A 447 4.75 -21.03 -15.88
CA HIS A 447 4.78 -20.23 -14.64
C HIS A 447 4.13 -20.99 -13.51
N TYR A 448 4.63 -20.84 -12.30
CA TYR A 448 4.09 -21.48 -11.11
C TYR A 448 4.14 -20.57 -9.89
N SER A 449 3.00 -20.46 -9.22
CA SER A 449 2.86 -19.90 -7.89
C SER A 449 1.78 -20.67 -7.11
N GLU A 450 1.60 -20.31 -5.85
CA GLU A 450 0.54 -20.81 -4.98
C GLU A 450 -0.18 -19.60 -4.38
N GLN A 451 -1.50 -19.72 -4.20
CA GLN A 451 -2.34 -18.72 -3.53
C GLN A 451 -1.94 -18.61 -2.04
N THR A 452 -2.14 -17.45 -1.42
CA THR A 452 -1.97 -17.33 0.04
C THR A 452 -2.94 -18.27 0.77
N ARG A 453 -2.50 -18.87 1.90
CA ARG A 453 -3.27 -19.90 2.62
C ARG A 453 -4.65 -19.43 3.10
N ALA A 454 -4.78 -18.14 3.40
CA ALA A 454 -6.02 -17.54 3.87
C ALA A 454 -6.92 -17.02 2.72
N ALA A 455 -6.58 -17.25 1.45
CA ALA A 455 -7.34 -16.72 0.32
C ALA A 455 -8.69 -17.45 0.12
N VAL A 456 -9.77 -16.78 0.52
CA VAL A 456 -11.16 -17.20 0.33
C VAL A 456 -11.74 -16.50 -0.90
N THR A 457 -11.70 -15.17 -0.95
CA THR A 457 -12.37 -14.36 -1.99
C THR A 457 -11.63 -14.37 -3.33
N PRO A 458 -12.30 -14.11 -4.47
CA PRO A 458 -11.65 -13.99 -5.78
C PRO A 458 -10.52 -12.94 -5.81
N ARG A 459 -10.64 -11.85 -5.04
CA ARG A 459 -9.62 -10.80 -4.93
C ARG A 459 -8.40 -11.28 -4.13
N GLU A 460 -8.59 -11.99 -3.02
CA GLU A 460 -7.48 -12.59 -2.27
C GLU A 460 -6.76 -13.68 -3.04
N ARG A 461 -7.49 -14.52 -3.79
CA ARG A 461 -6.92 -15.65 -4.56
C ARG A 461 -5.88 -15.22 -5.58
N ARG A 462 -5.87 -13.95 -6.01
CA ARG A 462 -4.81 -13.35 -6.84
C ARG A 462 -3.47 -13.20 -6.11
N LYS A 463 -3.48 -13.00 -4.78
CA LYS A 463 -2.27 -12.75 -3.99
C LYS A 463 -1.35 -13.99 -4.03
N HIS A 464 -0.19 -13.82 -4.65
CA HIS A 464 0.89 -14.81 -4.66
C HIS A 464 1.44 -15.06 -3.24
N SER A 465 1.77 -16.32 -2.94
CA SER A 465 2.46 -16.70 -1.71
C SER A 465 3.90 -16.15 -1.64
N ALA A 466 4.43 -16.06 -0.41
CA ALA A 466 5.82 -15.72 -0.17
C ALA A 466 6.76 -16.72 -0.87
N ARG A 467 6.46 -18.01 -0.70
CA ARG A 467 7.14 -19.17 -1.31
C ARG A 467 6.16 -20.29 -1.59
N VAL A 468 6.46 -21.08 -2.61
CA VAL A 468 5.72 -22.29 -3.02
C VAL A 468 6.26 -23.54 -2.34
N LYS A 469 5.39 -24.54 -2.13
CA LYS A 469 5.63 -25.74 -1.32
C LYS A 469 5.77 -27.01 -2.15
N THR A 470 5.27 -27.04 -3.39
CA THR A 470 5.37 -28.21 -4.27
C THR A 470 5.82 -27.88 -5.69
N LEU A 471 5.93 -28.90 -6.55
CA LEU A 471 6.14 -28.74 -7.98
C LEU A 471 4.85 -29.12 -8.72
N PRO A 472 4.44 -28.37 -9.75
CA PRO A 472 3.24 -28.68 -10.53
C PRO A 472 3.40 -29.96 -11.36
N PRO A 473 2.30 -30.59 -11.81
CA PRO A 473 2.36 -31.73 -12.71
C PRO A 473 2.87 -31.25 -14.07
N CYS A 474 4.15 -31.48 -14.36
CA CYS A 474 4.79 -31.05 -15.59
C CYS A 474 5.88 -32.07 -16.02
N PRO A 475 6.42 -31.98 -17.25
CA PRO A 475 7.61 -32.71 -17.65
C PRO A 475 8.79 -32.38 -16.71
N ASN A 476 9.60 -33.38 -16.35
CA ASN A 476 10.71 -33.19 -15.42
C ASN A 476 11.89 -32.39 -16.02
N ASP A 477 11.87 -32.12 -17.32
CA ASP A 477 12.80 -31.27 -18.07
C ASP A 477 12.27 -29.84 -18.33
N MET A 478 11.13 -29.45 -17.75
CA MET A 478 10.49 -28.14 -17.96
C MET A 478 11.30 -26.96 -17.42
N ASP A 479 11.33 -25.84 -18.15
CA ASP A 479 11.77 -24.55 -17.61
C ASP A 479 10.61 -23.90 -16.85
N LEU A 480 10.72 -23.81 -15.53
CA LEU A 480 9.67 -23.32 -14.63
C LEU A 480 10.08 -21.98 -14.00
N MET A 481 9.27 -20.95 -14.22
CA MET A 481 9.39 -19.66 -13.55
C MET A 481 8.57 -19.67 -12.26
N ILE A 482 9.19 -19.30 -11.13
CA ILE A 482 8.54 -19.23 -9.82
C ILE A 482 8.10 -17.79 -9.56
N GLU A 483 6.79 -17.55 -9.59
CA GLU A 483 6.14 -16.24 -9.49
C GLU A 483 5.75 -15.94 -8.02
N ALA A 484 6.75 -15.94 -7.12
CA ALA A 484 6.55 -15.79 -5.66
C ALA A 484 7.06 -14.43 -5.12
N LYS A 485 6.68 -14.05 -3.88
CA LYS A 485 7.13 -12.78 -3.27
C LYS A 485 8.67 -12.76 -3.08
N ASP A 486 9.26 -13.85 -2.56
CA ASP A 486 10.69 -13.91 -2.19
C ASP A 486 11.66 -14.32 -3.31
N LYS A 487 11.21 -14.29 -4.57
CA LYS A 487 12.06 -14.46 -5.77
C LYS A 487 12.95 -15.71 -5.70
N GLU A 488 14.27 -15.58 -5.51
CA GLU A 488 15.19 -16.72 -5.48
C GLU A 488 15.06 -17.59 -4.22
N GLN A 489 14.53 -17.08 -3.09
CA GLN A 489 14.37 -17.91 -1.88
C GLN A 489 13.34 -19.03 -2.10
N ALA A 490 12.26 -18.75 -2.85
CA ALA A 490 11.27 -19.74 -3.23
C ALA A 490 11.90 -20.84 -4.13
N VAL A 491 12.83 -20.47 -5.01
CA VAL A 491 13.61 -21.42 -5.81
C VAL A 491 14.52 -22.27 -4.90
N PHE A 492 15.21 -21.65 -3.94
CA PHE A 492 16.04 -22.37 -2.97
C PHE A 492 15.24 -23.29 -2.03
N GLU A 493 14.03 -22.92 -1.59
CA GLU A 493 13.18 -23.80 -0.77
C GLU A 493 12.68 -25.01 -1.58
N LEU A 494 12.29 -24.85 -2.85
CA LEU A 494 12.01 -26.00 -3.74
C LEU A 494 13.24 -26.88 -3.95
N MET A 495 14.40 -26.29 -4.25
CA MET A 495 15.66 -27.02 -4.44
C MET A 495 16.02 -27.84 -3.19
N ARG A 496 15.91 -27.23 -2.00
CA ARG A 496 16.18 -27.86 -0.70
C ARG A 496 15.16 -28.97 -0.36
N THR A 497 13.87 -28.72 -0.58
CA THR A 497 12.77 -29.64 -0.26
C THR A 497 12.83 -30.92 -1.09
N PHE A 498 13.04 -30.79 -2.39
CA PHE A 498 13.07 -31.93 -3.32
C PHE A 498 14.49 -32.42 -3.66
N LYS A 499 15.53 -31.83 -3.03
CA LYS A 499 16.97 -32.13 -3.24
C LYS A 499 17.38 -32.07 -4.71
N LEU A 500 16.92 -31.01 -5.39
CA LEU A 500 17.16 -30.78 -6.81
C LEU A 500 18.65 -30.48 -7.09
N PRO A 501 19.16 -30.67 -8.32
CA PRO A 501 20.59 -30.49 -8.62
C PRO A 501 21.14 -29.12 -8.15
N GLY A 502 22.13 -29.14 -7.25
CA GLY A 502 22.73 -27.95 -6.66
C GLY A 502 22.09 -27.44 -5.37
N TRP A 503 21.13 -28.16 -4.77
CA TRP A 503 20.49 -27.80 -3.48
C TRP A 503 21.47 -27.57 -2.32
N ASP A 504 22.68 -28.14 -2.42
CA ASP A 504 23.74 -28.07 -1.43
C ASP A 504 24.70 -26.88 -1.64
N SER A 505 24.66 -26.24 -2.82
CA SER A 505 25.58 -25.16 -3.21
C SER A 505 25.36 -23.84 -2.44
N PHE A 506 24.16 -23.64 -1.88
CA PHE A 506 23.75 -22.45 -1.13
C PHE A 506 23.60 -22.71 0.39
N ASN A 507 24.21 -23.76 0.92
CA ASN A 507 24.26 -23.98 2.38
C ASN A 507 25.11 -22.93 3.13
N ASP A 508 25.90 -22.11 2.42
CA ASP A 508 26.62 -20.94 2.96
C ASP A 508 25.74 -19.67 3.02
N ILE A 509 24.56 -19.70 2.38
CA ILE A 509 23.59 -18.61 2.39
C ILE A 509 22.72 -18.72 3.65
N VAL A 510 22.75 -17.69 4.50
CA VAL A 510 21.77 -17.47 5.57
C VAL A 510 20.46 -17.02 4.93
N PRO A 511 19.38 -17.83 4.94
CA PRO A 511 18.14 -17.54 4.21
C PRO A 511 17.60 -16.14 4.48
N TYR A 512 17.07 -15.48 3.45
CA TYR A 512 16.37 -14.21 3.60
C TYR A 512 14.99 -14.53 4.17
N GLU A 513 14.94 -14.52 5.50
CA GLU A 513 13.72 -14.56 6.27
C GLU A 513 13.02 -13.20 6.12
N ARG A 514 11.70 -13.25 5.95
CA ARG A 514 10.84 -12.07 5.96
C ARG A 514 10.37 -11.86 7.39
N ASP A 515 10.23 -10.62 7.83
CA ASP A 515 9.71 -10.34 9.18
C ASP A 515 8.20 -10.67 9.34
N ASP A 516 7.52 -11.06 8.25
CA ASP A 516 6.14 -11.59 8.20
C ASP A 516 6.04 -13.12 7.99
N GLU A 517 7.14 -13.89 8.14
CA GLU A 517 7.14 -15.37 8.14
C GLU A 517 7.42 -15.99 9.54
N PRO A 518 6.62 -16.96 10.01
CA PRO A 518 6.84 -17.65 11.29
C PRO A 518 8.11 -18.52 11.27
N GLN A 519 8.95 -18.42 12.31
CA GLN A 519 10.28 -19.02 12.36
C GLN A 519 10.26 -20.51 12.71
N LYS A 520 10.83 -21.34 11.82
CA LYS A 520 11.01 -22.79 12.08
C LYS A 520 12.10 -23.01 13.16
N PRO A 521 11.80 -23.63 14.33
CA PRO A 521 12.71 -23.65 15.47
C PRO A 521 14.03 -24.40 15.19
N ALA A 522 15.15 -23.70 15.33
CA ALA A 522 16.48 -24.19 14.97
C ALA A 522 16.95 -25.38 15.84
N LYS A 523 17.31 -26.50 15.20
CA LYS A 523 17.82 -27.72 15.86
C LYS A 523 19.21 -27.48 16.49
N LYS A 524 19.23 -27.22 17.79
CA LYS A 524 20.43 -26.90 18.59
C LYS A 524 21.46 -28.03 18.61
N ILE A 525 22.56 -27.88 17.85
CA ILE A 525 23.77 -28.69 18.00
C ILE A 525 24.46 -28.27 19.31
N GLY A 526 24.53 -29.19 20.28
CA GLY A 526 24.88 -28.86 21.66
C GLY A 526 26.38 -28.79 21.97
N THR A 527 26.85 -27.65 22.50
CA THR A 527 28.12 -27.50 23.23
C THR A 527 27.91 -27.01 24.67
N LYS A 528 28.88 -27.28 25.56
CA LYS A 528 28.63 -27.38 27.02
C LYS A 528 28.77 -26.05 27.79
N LYS A 529 27.93 -25.90 28.82
CA LYS A 529 27.94 -24.78 29.79
C LYS A 529 29.26 -24.70 30.60
N GLY A 530 29.73 -23.47 30.84
CA GLY A 530 30.70 -23.13 31.89
C GLY A 530 30.14 -22.04 32.81
N LYS A 531 30.21 -22.24 34.14
CA LYS A 531 29.73 -21.27 35.17
C LYS A 531 30.90 -20.70 35.97
N LYS A 532 30.83 -19.39 36.30
CA LYS A 532 31.39 -18.65 37.48
C LYS A 532 31.82 -17.23 37.07
N LYS A 533 31.82 -16.21 37.94
CA LYS A 533 31.03 -15.92 39.16
C LYS A 533 31.21 -14.41 39.45
N ALA A 534 30.25 -13.74 40.07
CA ALA A 534 30.37 -12.34 40.46
C ALA A 534 31.25 -12.13 41.71
N ASN A 535 31.76 -10.90 41.87
CA ASN A 535 32.08 -10.24 43.13
C ASN A 535 32.10 -8.72 42.90
N GLY A 536 31.50 -7.94 43.80
CA GLY A 536 31.63 -6.47 43.85
C GLY A 536 32.25 -6.03 45.19
N ILE A 537 32.34 -4.72 45.43
CA ILE A 537 32.68 -4.08 46.71
C ILE A 537 32.09 -2.66 46.73
N SER A 538 31.76 -2.15 47.92
CA SER A 538 31.09 -0.86 48.17
C SER A 538 32.00 0.17 48.87
N GLY A 539 31.50 1.41 49.02
CA GLY A 539 32.09 2.49 49.82
C GLY A 539 31.08 3.62 50.06
N GLU A 540 31.15 4.32 51.20
CA GLU A 540 30.07 5.17 51.73
C GLU A 540 30.53 6.59 52.16
N GLY A 541 29.61 7.56 52.14
CA GLY A 541 29.63 8.78 52.98
C GLY A 541 30.39 10.02 52.44
N VAL A 542 30.18 11.25 52.93
CA VAL A 542 29.29 11.78 54.01
C VAL A 542 28.95 13.28 53.71
N ASP A 543 27.74 13.74 54.06
CA ASP A 543 27.18 15.11 54.31
C ASP A 543 27.64 16.37 53.50
N GLY A 544 26.84 17.42 53.27
CA GLY A 544 25.42 17.66 53.60
C GLY A 544 25.10 19.13 53.95
N VAL A 545 24.26 19.83 53.17
CA VAL A 545 23.63 21.14 53.49
C VAL A 545 22.27 21.23 52.80
N GLU A 546 21.23 21.70 53.49
CA GLU A 546 19.87 21.86 52.97
C GLU A 546 19.60 23.25 52.35
N ALA A 547 18.75 23.32 51.32
CA ALA A 547 18.03 24.52 50.89
C ALA A 547 16.74 24.14 50.13
N ASP A 548 15.62 24.74 50.54
CA ASP A 548 14.29 24.89 49.92
C ASP A 548 13.79 23.83 48.91
N VAL A 549 12.66 23.18 49.27
CA VAL A 549 12.07 22.04 48.54
C VAL A 549 10.96 22.48 47.58
N GLU A 550 11.28 22.57 46.29
CA GLU A 550 10.36 22.25 45.18
C GLU A 550 10.92 21.05 44.41
N ILE A 551 10.22 19.91 44.41
CA ILE A 551 10.75 18.64 43.88
C ILE A 551 10.62 18.60 42.34
N PRO A 552 11.72 18.45 41.56
CA PRO A 552 11.68 18.72 40.13
C PRO A 552 11.66 17.45 39.24
N GLU A 553 10.47 16.91 38.97
CA GLU A 553 10.26 15.83 37.96
C GLU A 553 10.94 16.16 36.62
N LYS A 554 10.88 17.43 36.21
CA LYS A 554 11.39 17.98 34.95
C LYS A 554 12.92 17.84 34.76
N ILE A 555 13.67 17.48 35.80
CA ILE A 555 15.12 17.24 35.70
C ILE A 555 15.42 15.81 35.23
N ASN A 556 14.62 14.81 35.63
CA ASN A 556 14.96 13.39 35.42
C ASN A 556 14.87 12.96 33.94
N PHE A 557 13.70 13.11 33.30
CA PHE A 557 13.48 12.61 31.94
C PHE A 557 14.47 13.16 30.90
N LEU A 558 14.69 14.48 30.86
CA LEU A 558 15.57 15.08 29.86
C LEU A 558 17.05 14.76 30.11
N GLN A 559 17.44 14.47 31.35
CA GLN A 559 18.78 13.96 31.67
C GLN A 559 18.92 12.48 31.27
N TRP A 560 17.93 11.65 31.58
CA TRP A 560 17.85 10.26 31.13
C TRP A 560 17.96 10.18 29.61
N PHE A 561 17.13 10.91 28.86
CA PHE A 561 17.15 10.93 27.40
C PHE A 561 18.52 11.35 26.85
N LYS A 562 19.12 12.42 27.39
CA LYS A 562 20.47 12.87 27.01
C LYS A 562 21.61 11.94 27.45
N SER A 563 21.33 10.92 28.27
CA SER A 563 22.30 9.87 28.64
C SER A 563 22.25 8.64 27.73
N LEU A 564 21.21 8.51 26.90
CA LEU A 564 21.04 7.40 25.97
C LEU A 564 22.12 7.44 24.86
N PRO A 565 22.85 6.35 24.58
CA PRO A 565 23.87 6.32 23.54
C PRO A 565 23.29 6.65 22.15
N GLY A 566 23.76 7.74 21.55
CA GLY A 566 23.32 8.22 20.24
C GLY A 566 22.17 9.25 20.27
N ALA A 567 21.56 9.52 21.43
CA ALA A 567 20.53 10.54 21.53
C ALA A 567 21.10 11.95 21.38
N THR A 568 20.39 12.82 20.68
CA THR A 568 20.73 14.25 20.56
C THR A 568 19.50 15.10 20.91
N PHE A 569 19.72 16.31 21.41
CA PHE A 569 18.64 17.26 21.72
C PHE A 569 19.19 18.68 21.59
N LEU A 570 18.64 19.45 20.66
CA LEU A 570 19.12 20.78 20.28
C LEU A 570 19.01 21.76 21.47
N PRO A 571 20.05 22.54 21.82
CA PRO A 571 19.98 23.52 22.90
C PRO A 571 18.98 24.67 22.66
N ALA A 572 18.53 24.84 21.41
CA ALA A 572 17.57 25.85 20.98
C ALA A 572 16.10 25.50 21.28
N ILE A 573 15.81 24.32 21.85
CA ILE A 573 14.43 23.86 22.13
C ILE A 573 14.23 23.50 23.61
N LYS A 574 12.97 23.48 24.06
CA LYS A 574 12.62 23.22 25.46
C LYS A 574 11.28 22.51 25.60
N ILE A 575 11.26 21.42 26.37
CA ILE A 575 10.03 20.79 26.86
C ILE A 575 9.33 21.74 27.85
N VAL A 576 8.06 22.02 27.60
CA VAL A 576 7.20 22.89 28.39
C VAL A 576 5.89 22.19 28.76
N ASP A 577 5.20 22.77 29.72
CA ASP A 577 3.92 22.31 30.24
C ASP A 577 2.85 23.27 29.70
N LEU A 578 1.91 22.74 28.92
CA LEU A 578 0.95 23.50 28.11
C LEU A 578 -0.50 23.06 28.41
N ARG A 579 -0.69 22.40 29.56
CA ARG A 579 -2.00 21.95 30.07
C ARG A 579 -2.92 23.13 30.42
N ASP A 580 -2.36 24.31 30.68
CA ASP A 580 -3.08 25.58 30.86
C ASP A 580 -3.92 25.96 29.62
N ARG A 581 -3.43 25.63 28.42
CA ARG A 581 -4.13 25.77 27.14
C ARG A 581 -4.65 24.44 26.57
N ASN A 582 -4.79 23.41 27.42
CA ASN A 582 -5.25 22.04 27.09
C ASN A 582 -4.30 21.21 26.19
N ALA A 583 -3.10 21.69 25.86
CA ALA A 583 -2.16 21.08 24.92
C ALA A 583 -1.04 20.26 25.62
N GLY A 584 -1.40 19.47 26.62
CA GLY A 584 -0.49 18.47 27.24
C GLY A 584 0.87 19.00 27.70
N ARG A 585 1.92 18.20 27.49
CA ARG A 585 3.32 18.65 27.46
C ARG A 585 3.67 18.89 25.98
N GLY A 586 4.54 19.85 25.69
CA GLY A 586 4.95 20.17 24.31
C GLY A 586 6.39 20.66 24.24
N ILE A 587 6.89 20.91 23.04
CA ILE A 587 8.24 21.46 22.81
C ILE A 587 8.13 22.85 22.15
N ILE A 588 8.84 23.84 22.67
CA ILE A 588 8.92 25.19 22.07
C ILE A 588 10.36 25.55 21.67
N ALA A 589 10.48 26.46 20.71
CA ALA A 589 11.76 27.07 20.32
C ALA A 589 12.14 28.21 21.30
N LEU A 590 13.40 28.22 21.76
CA LEU A 590 13.99 29.24 22.64
C LEU A 590 14.69 30.39 21.88
N GLN A 591 14.89 30.19 20.59
CA GLN A 591 15.47 31.12 19.62
C GLN A 591 14.86 30.76 18.25
N ASP A 592 15.10 31.59 17.23
CA ASP A 592 14.71 31.23 15.87
C ASP A 592 15.51 29.99 15.39
N ILE A 593 14.82 29.10 14.68
CA ILE A 593 15.32 27.84 14.13
C ILE A 593 15.06 27.87 12.61
N GLU A 594 16.08 27.56 11.81
CA GLU A 594 15.97 27.51 10.34
C GLU A 594 15.32 26.18 9.87
N PRO A 595 14.84 26.10 8.61
CA PRO A 595 14.42 24.83 8.01
C PRO A 595 15.54 23.78 7.99
N GLU A 596 15.18 22.51 7.81
CA GLU A 596 16.10 21.35 7.73
C GLU A 596 16.98 21.16 8.98
N THR A 597 16.65 21.81 10.11
CA THR A 597 17.43 21.69 11.36
C THR A 597 16.98 20.47 12.16
N THR A 598 17.90 19.54 12.43
CA THR A 598 17.67 18.43 13.36
C THR A 598 17.46 18.95 14.78
N LEU A 599 16.27 18.68 15.32
CA LEU A 599 15.80 19.11 16.63
C LEU A 599 16.21 18.12 17.73
N PHE A 600 16.11 16.82 17.44
CA PHE A 600 16.59 15.73 18.29
C PHE A 600 16.75 14.42 17.52
N THR A 601 17.54 13.51 18.09
CA THR A 601 17.78 12.13 17.59
C THR A 601 17.40 11.15 18.69
N ILE A 602 16.67 10.09 18.33
CA ILE A 602 16.16 9.06 19.24
C ILE A 602 16.75 7.71 18.81
N PRO A 603 17.60 7.05 19.61
CA PRO A 603 18.14 5.73 19.27
C PRO A 603 17.02 4.67 19.26
N ARG A 604 16.91 3.83 18.22
CA ARG A 604 15.88 2.78 18.14
C ARG A 604 15.88 1.85 19.37
N LYS A 605 17.05 1.57 19.92
CA LYS A 605 17.27 0.77 21.15
C LYS A 605 16.70 1.40 22.44
N SER A 606 16.14 2.61 22.37
CA SER A 606 15.47 3.31 23.48
C SER A 606 13.94 3.31 23.39
N ILE A 607 13.38 2.83 22.28
CA ILE A 607 11.93 2.70 22.03
C ILE A 607 11.38 1.51 22.84
N ILE A 608 10.19 1.61 23.41
CA ILE A 608 9.53 0.46 24.06
C ILE A 608 8.76 -0.33 23.00
N ASN A 609 9.20 -1.57 22.73
CA ASN A 609 8.48 -2.54 21.91
C ASN A 609 8.73 -3.98 22.45
N ILE A 610 8.23 -4.99 21.73
CA ILE A 610 8.33 -6.41 22.10
C ILE A 610 9.80 -6.90 22.10
N GLU A 611 10.64 -6.33 21.25
CA GLU A 611 12.06 -6.72 21.10
C GLU A 611 12.97 -6.10 22.17
N THR A 612 12.74 -4.83 22.51
CA THR A 612 13.61 -4.06 23.42
C THR A 612 13.35 -4.39 24.88
N SER A 613 12.10 -4.67 25.27
CA SER A 613 11.78 -5.17 26.61
C SER A 613 12.40 -6.56 26.86
N ASN A 614 12.57 -6.90 28.13
CA ASN A 614 13.00 -8.26 28.53
C ASN A 614 11.82 -9.23 28.71
N LEU A 615 10.56 -8.75 28.67
CA LEU A 615 9.39 -9.60 28.93
C LEU A 615 9.29 -10.79 27.95
N SER A 616 9.44 -10.54 26.65
CA SER A 616 9.47 -11.57 25.58
C SER A 616 10.56 -12.63 25.78
N LYS A 617 11.60 -12.32 26.55
CA LYS A 617 12.73 -13.21 26.87
C LYS A 617 12.52 -13.96 28.19
N ILE A 618 11.52 -13.57 28.98
CA ILE A 618 11.14 -14.18 30.27
C ILE A 618 9.92 -15.09 30.09
N LEU A 619 8.94 -14.65 29.30
CA LEU A 619 7.73 -15.40 28.94
C LEU A 619 7.69 -15.67 27.42
N PRO A 620 8.65 -16.42 26.84
CA PRO A 620 8.67 -16.67 25.39
C PRO A 620 7.35 -17.27 24.92
N ASP A 621 6.82 -18.27 25.63
CA ASP A 621 5.58 -18.99 25.33
C ASP A 621 4.29 -18.12 25.29
N VAL A 622 4.39 -16.84 25.69
CA VAL A 622 3.33 -15.81 25.62
C VAL A 622 3.48 -14.89 24.41
N PHE A 623 4.73 -14.67 23.97
CA PHE A 623 5.09 -13.84 22.80
C PHE A 623 5.48 -14.70 21.59
N ASP A 624 5.26 -16.01 21.68
CA ASP A 624 5.38 -16.98 20.60
C ASP A 624 4.16 -16.84 19.67
N LEU A 625 4.24 -15.86 18.76
CA LEU A 625 3.23 -15.64 17.72
C LEU A 625 3.07 -16.85 16.79
N ASP A 626 4.06 -17.76 16.79
CA ASP A 626 4.13 -18.95 15.96
C ASP A 626 3.55 -20.19 16.67
N ARG A 627 3.06 -20.05 17.91
CA ARG A 627 2.42 -21.15 18.67
C ARG A 627 1.11 -21.57 18.00
N VAL A 628 1.21 -22.62 17.18
CA VAL A 628 0.08 -23.46 16.79
C VAL A 628 -0.38 -24.26 18.03
N PRO A 629 -1.67 -24.25 18.42
CA PRO A 629 -2.19 -25.20 19.40
C PRO A 629 -2.01 -26.64 18.89
N ASP A 630 -1.50 -27.54 19.73
CA ASP A 630 -1.38 -28.96 19.35
C ASP A 630 -2.77 -29.59 19.18
N GLU A 631 -2.92 -30.57 18.28
CA GLU A 631 -4.19 -31.31 18.03
C GLU A 631 -4.70 -32.13 19.26
N GLU A 632 -3.94 -32.16 20.36
CA GLU A 632 -4.31 -32.75 21.66
C GLU A 632 -4.38 -31.72 22.81
N GLU A 633 -4.16 -30.42 22.57
CA GLU A 633 -4.40 -29.37 23.57
C GLU A 633 -5.89 -28.96 23.63
N ASP A 634 -6.33 -28.55 24.81
CA ASP A 634 -7.72 -28.23 25.19
C ASP A 634 -8.39 -27.26 24.19
N GLU A 635 -9.64 -27.53 23.79
CA GLU A 635 -10.46 -26.66 22.91
C GLU A 635 -10.64 -25.24 23.47
N ASN A 636 -10.36 -25.04 24.77
CA ASN A 636 -10.33 -23.74 25.45
C ASN A 636 -8.97 -23.00 25.33
N ALA A 637 -8.02 -23.47 24.52
CA ALA A 637 -6.72 -22.83 24.32
C ALA A 637 -6.85 -21.50 23.57
N ALA A 638 -6.56 -20.39 24.26
CA ALA A 638 -6.64 -19.06 23.67
C ALA A 638 -5.61 -18.88 22.52
N PRO A 639 -5.98 -18.18 21.42
CA PRO A 639 -5.10 -17.97 20.28
C PRO A 639 -3.86 -17.10 20.63
N PRO A 640 -2.90 -16.90 19.69
CA PRO A 640 -1.79 -15.95 19.86
C PRO A 640 -2.25 -14.52 20.18
N MET A 641 -1.39 -13.71 20.80
CA MET A 641 -1.67 -12.28 21.01
C MET A 641 -1.34 -11.48 19.75
N ASP A 642 -2.16 -10.49 19.41
CA ASP A 642 -1.80 -9.47 18.43
C ASP A 642 -0.68 -8.53 18.96
N SER A 643 -0.12 -7.70 18.07
CA SER A 643 0.94 -6.73 18.41
C SER A 643 0.48 -5.67 19.42
N TRP A 644 -0.80 -5.31 19.41
CA TRP A 644 -1.41 -4.33 20.30
C TRP A 644 -1.46 -4.82 21.75
N SER A 645 -2.07 -5.98 21.97
CA SER A 645 -2.16 -6.71 23.25
C SER A 645 -0.78 -7.05 23.78
N SER A 646 0.14 -7.44 22.90
CA SER A 646 1.56 -7.68 23.22
C SER A 646 2.25 -6.41 23.73
N LEU A 647 2.07 -5.26 23.07
CA LEU A 647 2.64 -3.99 23.50
C LEU A 647 2.01 -3.47 24.80
N ILE A 648 0.69 -3.65 24.98
CA ILE A 648 0.01 -3.36 26.26
C ILE A 648 0.63 -4.19 27.39
N LEU A 649 0.84 -5.50 27.20
CA LEU A 649 1.43 -6.37 28.22
C LEU A 649 2.89 -5.99 28.55
N VAL A 650 3.68 -5.61 27.54
CA VAL A 650 5.03 -5.05 27.71
C VAL A 650 5.00 -3.76 28.53
N MET A 651 4.10 -2.82 28.22
CA MET A 651 3.97 -1.57 28.98
C MET A 651 3.49 -1.82 30.42
N ILE A 652 2.57 -2.75 30.65
CA ILE A 652 2.15 -3.18 31.99
C ILE A 652 3.35 -3.74 32.77
N TYR A 653 4.18 -4.59 32.16
CA TYR A 653 5.38 -5.15 32.78
C TYR A 653 6.38 -4.07 33.18
N GLU A 654 6.82 -3.23 32.23
CA GLU A 654 7.82 -2.19 32.49
C GLU A 654 7.31 -1.17 33.53
N TYR A 655 6.03 -0.80 33.48
CA TYR A 655 5.40 0.05 34.49
C TYR A 655 5.40 -0.58 35.89
N LEU A 656 5.06 -1.87 36.00
CA LEU A 656 5.04 -2.60 37.28
C LEU A 656 6.45 -2.84 37.86
N GLN A 657 7.49 -2.90 37.03
CA GLN A 657 8.88 -2.93 37.52
C GLN A 657 9.29 -1.68 38.31
N GLY A 658 8.60 -0.55 38.12
CA GLY A 658 8.88 0.71 38.82
C GLY A 658 10.32 1.17 38.60
N ASP A 659 11.03 1.51 39.69
CA ASP A 659 12.41 2.01 39.65
C ASP A 659 13.45 1.01 39.09
N LYS A 660 13.05 -0.23 38.76
CA LYS A 660 13.88 -1.21 38.06
C LYS A 660 13.80 -1.11 36.53
N SER A 661 12.74 -0.51 35.97
CA SER A 661 12.63 -0.36 34.51
C SER A 661 13.60 0.71 34.02
N HIS A 662 14.30 0.43 32.92
CA HIS A 662 15.15 1.41 32.27
C HIS A 662 14.34 2.64 31.79
N TRP A 663 13.06 2.45 31.48
CA TRP A 663 12.15 3.47 31.00
C TRP A 663 11.38 4.20 32.10
N LYS A 664 11.67 3.96 33.39
CA LYS A 664 10.97 4.64 34.50
C LYS A 664 10.90 6.18 34.35
N PRO A 665 11.98 6.91 33.96
CA PRO A 665 11.90 8.37 33.76
C PRO A 665 11.00 8.79 32.59
N TYR A 666 10.72 7.89 31.63
CA TYR A 666 9.78 8.09 30.54
C TYR A 666 8.34 7.84 30.99
N PHE A 667 8.07 6.75 31.73
CA PHE A 667 6.77 6.53 32.36
C PHE A 667 6.35 7.68 33.30
N ASP A 668 7.31 8.33 33.97
CA ASP A 668 7.07 9.52 34.80
C ASP A 668 6.63 10.78 34.01
N VAL A 669 6.78 10.80 32.68
CA VAL A 669 6.32 11.91 31.81
C VAL A 669 5.16 11.55 30.88
N LEU A 670 4.65 10.31 30.92
CA LEU A 670 3.42 9.92 30.23
C LEU A 670 2.15 10.52 30.90
N PRO A 671 0.99 10.50 30.23
CA PRO A 671 -0.28 10.94 30.82
C PRO A 671 -0.83 9.94 31.86
N THR A 672 -1.27 10.45 33.01
CA THR A 672 -1.95 9.64 34.05
C THR A 672 -3.47 9.58 33.89
N SER A 673 -4.02 10.36 32.94
CA SER A 673 -5.46 10.58 32.73
C SER A 673 -5.71 10.96 31.27
N PHE A 674 -6.79 10.44 30.69
CA PHE A 674 -7.11 10.56 29.27
C PHE A 674 -8.47 11.22 29.03
N GLU A 675 -8.59 11.83 27.85
CA GLU A 675 -9.77 12.58 27.42
C GLU A 675 -10.45 11.93 26.20
N THR A 676 -9.97 10.76 25.78
CA THR A 676 -10.60 9.91 24.76
C THR A 676 -11.97 9.39 25.25
N PRO A 677 -12.94 9.16 24.34
CA PRO A 677 -14.30 8.72 24.67
C PRO A 677 -14.41 7.48 25.58
N MET A 678 -13.40 6.59 25.57
CA MET A 678 -13.36 5.39 26.43
C MET A 678 -13.41 5.70 27.95
N PHE A 679 -13.02 6.90 28.37
CA PHE A 679 -13.07 7.36 29.76
C PHE A 679 -14.25 8.29 30.07
N TRP A 680 -15.19 8.45 29.14
CA TRP A 680 -16.36 9.32 29.29
C TRP A 680 -17.51 8.57 29.97
N SER A 681 -18.33 9.33 30.71
CA SER A 681 -19.62 8.86 31.22
C SER A 681 -20.65 8.79 30.10
N GLU A 682 -21.69 7.98 30.24
CA GLU A 682 -22.82 7.95 29.29
C GLU A 682 -23.42 9.34 29.01
N SER A 683 -23.47 10.21 30.03
CA SER A 683 -23.99 11.58 29.90
C SER A 683 -23.11 12.50 29.06
N GLU A 684 -21.81 12.23 29.00
CA GLU A 684 -20.84 12.91 28.12
C GLU A 684 -20.89 12.31 26.72
N LEU A 685 -20.95 10.97 26.59
CA LEU A 685 -21.09 10.30 25.29
C LEU A 685 -22.39 10.71 24.57
N LYS A 686 -23.50 10.86 25.31
CA LYS A 686 -24.78 11.38 24.79
C LYS A 686 -24.70 12.82 24.26
N GLN A 687 -23.60 13.55 24.49
CA GLN A 687 -23.35 14.85 23.84
C GLN A 687 -22.91 14.71 22.37
N LEU A 688 -22.45 13.55 21.93
CA LEU A 688 -22.09 13.29 20.53
C LEU A 688 -23.32 13.18 19.60
N GLN A 689 -24.52 13.01 20.17
CA GLN A 689 -25.80 12.93 19.45
C GLN A 689 -25.80 11.84 18.37
N SER A 690 -25.74 12.22 17.08
CA SER A 690 -25.78 11.30 15.94
C SER A 690 -24.41 11.06 15.29
N SER A 691 -23.31 11.54 15.90
CA SER A 691 -21.95 11.24 15.45
C SER A 691 -21.70 9.73 15.51
N HIS A 692 -21.24 9.14 14.39
CA HIS A 692 -21.00 7.69 14.29
C HIS A 692 -19.93 7.19 15.28
N MET A 693 -19.04 8.08 15.76
CA MET A 693 -18.04 7.80 16.80
C MET A 693 -18.59 7.04 18.03
N GLY A 694 -19.89 7.16 18.34
CA GLY A 694 -20.53 6.39 19.43
C GLY A 694 -20.42 4.87 19.30
N ALA A 695 -20.39 4.32 18.08
CA ALA A 695 -20.16 2.89 17.84
C ALA A 695 -18.67 2.53 17.98
N LYS A 696 -17.79 3.33 17.36
CA LYS A 696 -16.34 3.07 17.21
C LYS A 696 -15.50 3.18 18.52
N ILE A 697 -16.10 3.14 19.70
CA ILE A 697 -15.41 3.31 21.01
C ILE A 697 -14.74 2.02 21.51
N GLY A 698 -15.27 0.83 21.17
CA GLY A 698 -14.61 -0.47 21.42
C GLY A 698 -14.33 -0.84 22.89
N LYS A 699 -15.03 -0.21 23.86
CA LYS A 699 -14.68 -0.35 25.28
C LYS A 699 -14.99 -1.74 25.86
N ALA A 700 -16.12 -2.33 25.48
CA ALA A 700 -16.53 -3.63 26.00
C ALA A 700 -15.53 -4.71 25.57
N ASP A 701 -15.17 -4.66 24.30
CA ASP A 701 -14.29 -5.60 23.59
C ASP A 701 -12.86 -5.49 24.12
N ALA A 702 -12.39 -4.27 24.40
CA ALA A 702 -11.13 -4.04 25.11
C ALA A 702 -11.14 -4.63 26.53
N GLU A 703 -12.21 -4.48 27.30
CA GLU A 703 -12.30 -5.10 28.63
C GLU A 703 -12.43 -6.63 28.58
N GLU A 704 -13.11 -7.17 27.58
CA GLU A 704 -13.17 -8.62 27.34
C GLU A 704 -11.79 -9.18 27.02
N MET A 705 -11.05 -8.55 26.11
CA MET A 705 -9.66 -8.91 25.81
C MET A 705 -8.75 -8.82 27.05
N PHE A 706 -8.86 -7.74 27.84
CA PHE A 706 -8.07 -7.61 29.08
C PHE A 706 -8.42 -8.69 30.11
N ARG A 707 -9.69 -9.08 30.23
CA ARG A 707 -10.17 -10.10 31.18
C ARG A 707 -9.85 -11.53 30.71
N GLY A 708 -10.02 -11.83 29.43
CA GLY A 708 -9.80 -13.16 28.86
C GLY A 708 -8.33 -13.47 28.51
N ARG A 709 -7.50 -12.45 28.25
CA ARG A 709 -6.11 -12.64 27.76
C ARG A 709 -5.06 -12.10 28.73
N LEU A 710 -5.07 -10.80 29.01
CA LEU A 710 -3.97 -10.15 29.75
C LEU A 710 -3.97 -10.51 31.25
N LEU A 711 -5.13 -10.48 31.91
CA LEU A 711 -5.23 -10.79 33.34
C LEU A 711 -4.74 -12.21 33.68
N PRO A 712 -5.14 -13.28 32.98
CA PRO A 712 -4.60 -14.63 33.20
C PRO A 712 -3.07 -14.67 33.16
N ILE A 713 -2.44 -14.08 32.15
CA ILE A 713 -0.98 -14.06 32.01
C ILE A 713 -0.31 -13.36 33.20
N ILE A 714 -0.83 -12.19 33.60
CA ILE A 714 -0.30 -11.42 34.74
C ILE A 714 -0.46 -12.20 36.05
N ARG A 715 -1.62 -12.84 36.27
CA ARG A 715 -1.95 -13.59 37.48
C ARG A 715 -1.18 -14.90 37.62
N GLN A 716 -0.87 -15.57 36.51
CA GLN A 716 -0.05 -16.78 36.50
C GLN A 716 1.45 -16.49 36.74
N ASN A 717 1.92 -15.26 36.49
CA ASN A 717 3.34 -14.89 36.53
C ASN A 717 3.67 -13.77 37.55
N PRO A 718 3.28 -13.89 38.84
CA PRO A 718 3.38 -12.80 39.82
C PRO A 718 4.82 -12.37 40.15
N ASP A 719 5.80 -13.27 40.00
CA ASP A 719 7.23 -12.94 40.15
C ASP A 719 7.77 -12.10 38.97
N THR A 720 7.18 -12.26 37.78
CA THR A 720 7.52 -11.49 36.56
C THR A 720 6.85 -10.11 36.57
N PHE A 721 5.61 -10.03 37.06
CA PHE A 721 4.84 -8.78 37.20
C PHE A 721 4.82 -8.32 38.68
N PRO A 722 5.89 -7.72 39.21
CA PRO A 722 5.97 -7.36 40.62
C PRO A 722 4.84 -6.41 41.03
N SER A 723 4.43 -6.51 42.30
CA SER A 723 3.30 -5.78 42.88
C SER A 723 1.91 -6.10 42.30
N SER A 724 1.78 -6.88 41.22
CA SER A 724 0.47 -7.33 40.69
C SER A 724 -0.38 -8.07 41.73
N ALA A 725 0.25 -8.89 42.57
CA ALA A 725 -0.39 -9.63 43.66
C ALA A 725 -1.02 -8.73 44.75
N PHE A 726 -0.67 -7.43 44.81
CA PHE A 726 -1.27 -6.46 45.74
C PHE A 726 -2.31 -5.55 45.06
N LYS A 727 -2.65 -5.81 43.79
CA LYS A 727 -3.64 -5.09 42.98
C LYS A 727 -4.86 -5.98 42.76
N SER A 728 -6.07 -5.40 42.77
CA SER A 728 -7.28 -6.08 42.31
C SER A 728 -7.24 -6.29 40.79
N ASP A 729 -8.14 -7.11 40.24
CA ASP A 729 -8.26 -7.26 38.79
C ASP A 729 -8.70 -5.96 38.12
N GLN A 730 -9.53 -5.15 38.80
CA GLN A 730 -9.92 -3.83 38.30
C GLN A 730 -8.74 -2.84 38.31
N ASP A 731 -7.88 -2.85 39.34
CA ASP A 731 -6.65 -2.04 39.34
C ASP A 731 -5.73 -2.36 38.15
N LEU A 732 -5.72 -3.61 37.69
CA LEU A 732 -4.92 -4.06 36.54
C LEU A 732 -5.59 -3.72 35.21
N ILE A 733 -6.92 -3.81 35.11
CA ILE A 733 -7.70 -3.34 33.96
C ILE A 733 -7.60 -1.81 33.81
N ASP A 734 -7.66 -1.07 34.91
CA ASP A 734 -7.46 0.39 34.94
C ASP A 734 -6.03 0.81 34.56
N ILE A 735 -5.05 -0.12 34.61
CA ILE A 735 -3.71 0.07 34.05
C ILE A 735 -3.72 -0.33 32.56
N ALA A 736 -4.34 -1.44 32.17
CA ALA A 736 -4.43 -1.88 30.77
C ALA A 736 -5.13 -0.84 29.87
N HIS A 737 -6.27 -0.27 30.33
CA HIS A 737 -6.95 0.87 29.70
C HIS A 737 -6.02 2.06 29.48
N LYS A 738 -5.19 2.40 30.48
CA LYS A 738 -4.21 3.50 30.37
C LYS A 738 -3.10 3.18 29.37
N MET A 739 -2.56 1.95 29.38
CA MET A 739 -1.51 1.56 28.43
C MET A 739 -2.04 1.52 26.99
N GLY A 740 -3.18 0.88 26.73
CA GLY A 740 -3.83 0.88 25.42
C GLY A 740 -4.16 2.29 24.91
N SER A 741 -4.65 3.16 25.79
CA SER A 741 -4.92 4.57 25.44
C SER A 741 -3.64 5.42 25.29
N THR A 742 -2.52 5.00 25.89
CA THR A 742 -1.21 5.62 25.62
C THR A 742 -0.72 5.20 24.24
N ILE A 743 -0.81 3.90 23.90
CA ILE A 743 -0.41 3.39 22.58
C ILE A 743 -1.24 4.07 21.49
N MET A 744 -2.57 4.16 21.65
CA MET A 744 -3.48 4.81 20.69
C MET A 744 -3.15 6.28 20.39
N ALA A 745 -2.59 7.00 21.36
CA ALA A 745 -2.31 8.43 21.25
C ALA A 745 -0.82 8.79 21.04
N TYR A 746 0.11 7.86 21.27
CA TYR A 746 1.55 8.14 21.37
C TYR A 746 2.48 7.04 20.82
N ALA A 747 1.96 5.89 20.37
CA ALA A 747 2.80 4.91 19.67
C ALA A 747 3.09 5.36 18.24
N PHE A 748 4.24 4.94 17.72
CA PHE A 748 4.61 5.08 16.32
C PHE A 748 4.73 3.69 15.71
N ASP A 749 4.46 3.60 14.41
CA ASP A 749 4.97 2.51 13.60
C ASP A 749 6.51 2.61 13.53
N LEU A 750 7.21 1.48 13.53
CA LEU A 750 8.69 1.45 13.56
C LEU A 750 9.32 0.91 12.29
N GLU A 751 8.52 0.52 11.29
CA GLU A 751 9.01 0.12 9.98
C GLU A 751 9.78 1.28 9.28
N LYS A 752 10.41 1.01 8.14
CA LYS A 752 11.15 2.03 7.38
C LYS A 752 10.30 2.58 6.24
N ASP A 753 10.36 3.90 6.07
CA ASP A 753 9.71 4.62 4.97
C ASP A 753 10.17 4.15 3.57
N GLU A 754 11.28 3.39 3.47
CA GLU A 754 11.73 2.74 2.22
C GLU A 754 10.73 1.70 1.66
N GLU A 755 9.78 1.18 2.46
CA GLU A 755 8.65 0.39 1.94
C GLU A 755 7.35 1.21 1.79
N ALA A 756 7.33 2.48 2.21
CA ALA A 756 6.18 3.37 2.06
C ALA A 756 6.12 4.08 0.68
N GLU A 757 7.20 4.07 -0.11
CA GLU A 757 7.20 4.64 -1.48
C GLU A 757 6.70 3.68 -2.58
N GLU A 758 6.25 2.45 -2.27
CA GLU A 758 5.62 1.53 -3.25
C GLU A 758 4.07 1.49 -3.19
N GLU A 759 3.42 2.18 -2.23
CA GLU A 759 1.94 2.35 -2.18
C GLU A 759 1.54 3.84 -2.14
N GLU A 760 1.55 4.48 -3.32
CA GLU A 760 0.91 5.79 -3.51
C GLU A 760 -0.60 5.64 -3.23
N ASP A 761 -1.14 6.49 -2.34
CA ASP A 761 -2.53 6.54 -1.83
C ASP A 761 -2.95 5.58 -0.68
N GLY A 762 -2.03 5.00 0.10
CA GLY A 762 -2.32 4.15 1.28
C GLY A 762 -2.24 4.83 2.66
N TRP A 763 -3.09 5.82 2.99
CA TRP A 763 -3.09 6.41 4.34
C TRP A 763 -3.55 5.41 5.42
N VAL A 764 -2.71 5.13 6.42
CA VAL A 764 -2.96 4.34 7.65
C VAL A 764 -4.39 3.79 7.80
N GLU A 765 -4.68 2.69 7.13
CA GLU A 765 -5.71 1.74 7.59
C GLU A 765 -5.24 1.14 8.94
N ASP A 766 -6.15 0.61 9.74
CA ASP A 766 -5.80 -0.05 11.00
C ASP A 766 -5.07 -1.38 10.69
N ARG A 767 -3.74 -1.28 10.50
CA ARG A 767 -2.84 -2.34 10.02
C ARG A 767 -3.04 -3.65 10.79
N ASP A 768 -3.42 -4.72 10.07
CA ASP A 768 -3.66 -6.10 10.55
C ASP A 768 -2.45 -6.70 11.33
N GLY A 769 -2.26 -6.29 12.58
CA GLY A 769 -1.35 -6.88 13.58
C GLY A 769 0.15 -6.90 13.26
N LYS A 770 0.58 -6.52 12.05
CA LYS A 770 1.90 -6.89 11.51
C LYS A 770 3.02 -5.89 11.72
N SER A 771 2.73 -4.60 11.82
CA SER A 771 3.80 -3.63 12.03
C SER A 771 4.21 -3.57 13.50
N LEU A 772 5.52 -3.45 13.71
CA LEU A 772 6.11 -3.41 15.05
C LEU A 772 5.88 -2.02 15.67
N MET A 773 4.70 -1.79 16.22
CA MET A 773 4.41 -0.60 17.02
C MET A 773 5.36 -0.46 18.21
N GLY A 774 5.70 0.78 18.58
CA GLY A 774 6.37 1.05 19.85
C GLY A 774 6.23 2.48 20.35
N MET A 775 6.50 2.65 21.64
CA MET A 775 6.48 3.95 22.29
C MET A 775 7.82 4.64 22.09
N VAL A 776 7.85 5.76 21.36
CA VAL A 776 9.07 6.45 20.93
C VAL A 776 9.34 7.68 21.81
N PRO A 777 10.24 7.58 22.82
CA PRO A 777 10.39 8.65 23.81
C PRO A 777 10.96 9.92 23.16
N MET A 778 10.37 11.07 23.51
CA MET A 778 10.64 12.42 22.99
C MET A 778 9.92 12.78 21.69
N ALA A 779 9.69 11.84 20.77
CA ALA A 779 8.84 12.11 19.59
C ALA A 779 7.39 12.32 20.02
N ASP A 780 6.94 11.52 21.00
CA ASP A 780 5.62 11.55 21.63
C ASP A 780 5.34 12.81 22.49
N ILE A 781 6.35 13.67 22.71
CA ILE A 781 6.22 14.96 23.41
C ILE A 781 5.91 16.10 22.43
N LEU A 782 5.90 15.84 21.11
CA LEU A 782 5.41 16.80 20.12
C LEU A 782 3.88 16.74 20.10
N ASN A 783 3.22 17.88 20.35
CA ASN A 783 1.81 18.03 19.97
C ASN A 783 1.66 18.00 18.44
N ALA A 784 0.46 17.74 17.95
CA ALA A 784 0.15 17.79 16.52
C ALA A 784 -1.07 18.68 16.22
N ASP A 785 -1.12 19.19 15.00
CA ASP A 785 -2.24 19.94 14.43
C ASP A 785 -2.20 19.79 12.90
N ALA A 786 -3.25 20.19 12.19
CA ALA A 786 -3.34 19.94 10.76
C ALA A 786 -2.25 20.68 9.96
N GLU A 787 -1.78 21.81 10.49
CA GLU A 787 -0.56 22.50 10.04
C GLU A 787 0.54 22.29 11.08
N PHE A 788 1.61 21.64 10.65
CA PHE A 788 2.75 21.20 11.46
C PHE A 788 4.02 21.94 11.03
N ASN A 789 5.11 21.84 11.77
CA ASN A 789 6.39 22.49 11.40
C ASN A 789 7.63 21.63 11.65
N ALA A 790 7.45 20.39 12.13
CA ALA A 790 8.48 19.37 12.19
C ALA A 790 7.98 18.04 11.61
N HIS A 791 8.91 17.18 11.24
CA HIS A 791 8.68 15.83 10.71
C HIS A 791 9.67 14.84 11.36
N VAL A 792 9.26 13.58 11.47
CA VAL A 792 10.04 12.48 12.03
C VAL A 792 10.54 11.61 10.88
N ASN A 793 11.86 11.49 10.72
CA ASN A 793 12.52 10.73 9.67
C ASN A 793 13.02 9.40 10.25
N HIS A 794 12.83 8.28 9.54
CA HIS A 794 13.25 6.96 10.02
C HIS A 794 14.62 6.57 9.45
N GLU A 795 15.61 6.33 10.33
CA GLU A 795 16.97 5.91 9.97
C GLU A 795 17.24 4.46 10.44
N ASP A 796 18.39 3.89 10.08
CA ASP A 796 18.76 2.49 10.43
C ASP A 796 18.83 2.21 11.93
N GLU A 797 19.41 3.13 12.70
CA GLU A 797 19.72 2.97 14.14
C GLU A 797 18.98 4.02 15.01
N SER A 798 18.32 4.99 14.37
CA SER A 798 17.72 6.16 15.02
C SER A 798 16.45 6.64 14.28
N LEU A 799 15.66 7.46 14.97
CA LEU A 799 14.70 8.38 14.36
C LEU A 799 15.21 9.81 14.58
N THR A 800 15.10 10.68 13.58
CA THR A 800 15.51 12.09 13.69
C THR A 800 14.36 13.04 13.39
N VAL A 801 14.17 14.04 14.26
CA VAL A 801 13.12 15.04 14.06
C VAL A 801 13.73 16.31 13.46
N THR A 802 13.18 16.81 12.37
CA THR A 802 13.68 17.98 11.62
C THR A 802 12.62 19.05 11.42
N SER A 803 13.00 20.33 11.48
CA SER A 803 12.12 21.45 11.11
C SER A 803 11.86 21.51 9.60
N LEU A 804 10.60 21.76 9.21
CA LEU A 804 10.17 21.89 7.81
C LEU A 804 10.24 23.34 7.30
N ARG A 805 10.01 24.30 8.20
CA ARG A 805 9.99 25.74 7.92
C ARG A 805 10.67 26.52 9.05
N PRO A 806 10.95 27.82 8.92
CA PRO A 806 11.55 28.60 9.99
C PRO A 806 10.60 28.66 11.19
N ILE A 807 11.03 28.16 12.35
CA ILE A 807 10.26 28.20 13.61
C ILE A 807 10.76 29.39 14.43
N LYS A 808 9.85 30.25 14.90
CA LYS A 808 10.20 31.47 15.63
C LYS A 808 10.35 31.27 17.12
N THR A 809 11.17 32.13 17.74
CA THR A 809 11.36 32.20 19.18
C THR A 809 10.01 32.24 19.91
N GLY A 810 9.70 31.20 20.70
CA GLY A 810 8.45 31.04 21.44
C GLY A 810 7.33 30.27 20.71
N GLU A 811 7.51 29.89 19.45
CA GLU A 811 6.58 29.00 18.76
C GLU A 811 6.74 27.55 19.24
N GLU A 812 5.65 26.80 19.13
CA GLU A 812 5.60 25.36 19.38
C GLU A 812 6.09 24.57 18.18
N ILE A 813 6.73 23.44 18.47
CA ILE A 813 7.18 22.44 17.50
C ILE A 813 6.07 21.39 17.41
N LEU A 814 5.43 21.34 16.24
CA LEU A 814 4.26 20.52 15.96
C LEU A 814 4.62 19.42 14.97
N ASN A 815 4.29 18.18 15.33
CA ASN A 815 4.32 17.02 14.46
C ASN A 815 3.03 16.91 13.63
N TYR A 816 2.99 15.99 12.67
CA TYR A 816 1.79 15.61 11.93
C TYR A 816 1.32 14.22 12.36
N TYR A 817 0.02 14.06 12.65
CA TYR A 817 -0.60 12.76 12.90
C TYR A 817 -1.42 12.25 11.70
N GLY A 818 -1.53 13.01 10.61
CA GLY A 818 -2.34 12.65 9.43
C GLY A 818 -3.64 13.46 9.28
N PRO A 819 -4.38 13.26 8.16
CA PRO A 819 -5.56 14.04 7.79
C PRO A 819 -6.84 13.59 8.53
N HIS A 820 -6.78 13.47 9.86
CA HIS A 820 -7.89 12.96 10.67
C HIS A 820 -9.02 13.99 10.86
N PRO A 821 -10.30 13.61 10.75
CA PRO A 821 -11.44 14.44 11.17
C PRO A 821 -11.42 14.66 12.70
N ASN A 822 -12.14 15.67 13.21
CA ASN A 822 -12.21 15.91 14.67
C ASN A 822 -12.82 14.74 15.45
N SER A 823 -13.71 13.95 14.84
CA SER A 823 -14.24 12.71 15.43
C SER A 823 -13.12 11.72 15.75
N GLU A 824 -12.26 11.46 14.77
CA GLU A 824 -11.17 10.48 14.90
C GLU A 824 -10.00 11.01 15.73
N LEU A 825 -9.72 12.31 15.63
CA LEU A 825 -8.74 12.98 16.49
C LEU A 825 -9.16 12.90 17.97
N LEU A 826 -10.46 13.03 18.25
CA LEU A 826 -11.01 12.86 19.59
C LEU A 826 -11.01 11.39 20.04
N ARG A 827 -11.35 10.45 19.14
CA ARG A 827 -11.30 8.99 19.40
C ARG A 827 -9.90 8.53 19.80
N ARG A 828 -8.90 8.76 18.94
CA ARG A 828 -7.52 8.26 19.12
C ARG A 828 -6.72 9.08 20.13
N TYR A 829 -6.77 10.42 20.06
CA TYR A 829 -5.86 11.31 20.80
C TYR A 829 -6.53 12.15 21.89
N GLY A 830 -7.86 12.16 22.00
CA GLY A 830 -8.57 12.85 23.09
C GLY A 830 -8.62 14.38 22.96
N TYR A 831 -8.49 14.92 21.75
CA TYR A 831 -8.63 16.37 21.50
C TYR A 831 -9.28 16.71 20.16
N THR A 832 -9.71 17.96 20.03
CA THR A 832 -10.25 18.57 18.81
C THR A 832 -9.48 19.85 18.48
N THR A 833 -9.43 20.24 17.21
CA THR A 833 -8.81 21.50 16.77
C THR A 833 -9.52 22.07 15.55
N LYS A 834 -9.64 23.39 15.54
CA LYS A 834 -10.26 24.14 14.44
C LYS A 834 -9.60 23.84 13.09
N LYS A 835 -8.29 23.52 13.01
CA LYS A 835 -7.65 23.25 11.72
C LYS A 835 -8.02 21.87 11.16
N HIS A 836 -8.15 20.85 12.02
CA HIS A 836 -8.66 19.54 11.61
C HIS A 836 -10.13 19.57 11.14
N SER A 837 -10.89 20.64 11.40
CA SER A 837 -12.24 20.78 10.83
C SER A 837 -12.29 20.82 9.29
N ARG A 838 -11.13 21.01 8.65
CA ARG A 838 -10.96 20.84 7.21
C ARG A 838 -11.20 19.39 6.76
N TYR A 839 -10.88 18.41 7.61
CA TYR A 839 -10.98 16.98 7.36
C TYR A 839 -12.28 16.35 7.88
N ASP A 840 -13.11 17.06 8.65
CA ASP A 840 -14.36 16.54 9.21
C ASP A 840 -15.18 15.82 8.13
N VAL A 841 -15.71 14.64 8.49
CA VAL A 841 -16.49 13.74 7.62
C VAL A 841 -17.88 13.51 8.20
N VAL A 842 -18.82 13.03 7.38
CA VAL A 842 -20.08 12.43 7.84
C VAL A 842 -20.33 11.14 7.08
N GLU A 843 -20.35 10.04 7.81
CA GLU A 843 -20.75 8.73 7.30
C GLU A 843 -22.27 8.70 7.05
N ILE A 844 -22.68 8.24 5.87
CA ILE A 844 -24.06 8.11 5.39
C ILE A 844 -24.34 6.62 5.19
N PRO A 845 -25.00 5.94 6.14
CA PRO A 845 -25.40 4.55 5.98
C PRO A 845 -26.47 4.39 4.89
N TRP A 846 -26.44 3.25 4.20
CA TRP A 846 -27.33 2.96 3.07
C TRP A 846 -28.81 2.84 3.48
N ASP A 847 -29.12 2.46 4.73
CA ASP A 847 -30.49 2.43 5.27
C ASP A 847 -31.23 3.77 5.10
N VAL A 848 -30.50 4.88 5.29
CA VAL A 848 -31.02 6.25 5.16
C VAL A 848 -31.29 6.60 3.68
N VAL A 849 -30.55 6.00 2.76
CA VAL A 849 -30.77 6.12 1.32
C VAL A 849 -31.98 5.29 0.91
N GLU A 850 -32.11 4.06 1.40
CA GLU A 850 -33.27 3.20 1.13
C GLU A 850 -34.58 3.81 1.64
N LEU A 851 -34.59 4.36 2.86
CA LEU A 851 -35.74 5.08 3.42
C LEU A 851 -36.12 6.30 2.55
N ALA A 852 -35.13 7.02 2.00
CA ALA A 852 -35.38 8.11 1.07
C ALA A 852 -35.88 7.62 -0.31
N ILE A 853 -35.36 6.51 -0.85
CA ILE A 853 -35.87 5.85 -2.07
C ILE A 853 -37.35 5.46 -1.89
N ILE A 854 -37.69 4.81 -0.78
CA ILE A 854 -39.07 4.45 -0.42
C ILE A 854 -39.96 5.69 -0.38
N SER A 855 -39.51 6.76 0.29
CA SER A 855 -40.26 8.02 0.42
C SER A 855 -40.47 8.75 -0.91
N GLN A 856 -39.58 8.63 -1.89
CA GLN A 856 -39.66 9.35 -3.17
C GLN A 856 -40.30 8.52 -4.31
N THR A 857 -40.25 7.19 -4.24
CA THR A 857 -40.75 6.30 -5.30
C THR A 857 -42.03 5.54 -4.94
N GLY A 858 -42.34 5.40 -3.64
CA GLY A 858 -43.47 4.60 -3.16
C GLY A 858 -43.27 3.08 -3.29
N ILE A 859 -42.05 2.60 -3.57
CA ILE A 859 -41.71 1.17 -3.53
C ILE A 859 -41.82 0.65 -2.08
N THR A 860 -42.26 -0.59 -1.89
CA THR A 860 -42.33 -1.21 -0.55
C THR A 860 -40.95 -1.72 -0.12
N ARG A 861 -40.65 -1.70 1.19
CA ARG A 861 -39.36 -2.19 1.75
C ARG A 861 -39.03 -3.59 1.23
N ASN A 862 -40.00 -4.50 1.26
CA ASN A 862 -39.84 -5.88 0.76
C ASN A 862 -39.57 -6.01 -0.75
N ALA A 863 -40.00 -5.04 -1.57
CA ALA A 863 -39.65 -4.99 -2.99
C ALA A 863 -38.28 -4.33 -3.23
N LEU A 864 -37.82 -3.48 -2.29
CA LEU A 864 -36.47 -2.91 -2.30
C LEU A 864 -35.43 -3.91 -1.79
N GLU A 865 -35.70 -4.66 -0.71
CA GLU A 865 -34.90 -5.79 -0.22
C GLU A 865 -34.65 -6.81 -1.35
N LYS A 866 -35.72 -7.26 -2.03
CA LYS A 866 -35.62 -8.17 -3.19
C LYS A 866 -34.93 -7.55 -4.40
N LEU A 867 -34.85 -6.23 -4.48
CA LEU A 867 -34.08 -5.54 -5.49
C LEU A 867 -32.60 -5.48 -5.10
N ARG A 868 -32.27 -5.19 -3.84
CA ARG A 868 -30.92 -5.24 -3.28
C ARG A 868 -30.32 -6.61 -3.51
N ASN A 869 -30.88 -7.68 -2.95
CA ASN A 869 -30.28 -9.02 -3.01
C ASN A 869 -29.99 -9.49 -4.46
N ARG A 870 -30.90 -9.21 -5.40
CA ARG A 870 -30.70 -9.57 -6.82
C ARG A 870 -29.65 -8.68 -7.52
N LEU A 871 -29.49 -7.44 -7.09
CA LEU A 871 -28.44 -6.57 -7.60
C LEU A 871 -27.09 -6.88 -6.93
N ASP A 872 -27.06 -7.30 -5.66
CA ASP A 872 -25.86 -7.82 -4.94
C ASP A 872 -25.31 -9.10 -5.60
N GLU A 873 -26.20 -9.92 -6.19
CA GLU A 873 -25.84 -11.05 -7.06
C GLU A 873 -25.19 -10.61 -8.41
N GLU A 874 -25.29 -9.32 -8.80
CA GLU A 874 -24.80 -8.75 -10.07
C GLU A 874 -23.61 -7.75 -9.88
N GLU A 875 -23.61 -6.92 -8.83
CA GLU A 875 -22.66 -5.84 -8.49
C GLU A 875 -22.49 -5.80 -6.94
N GLU A 876 -21.25 -5.86 -6.42
CA GLU A 876 -20.94 -5.76 -4.98
C GLU A 876 -21.17 -4.33 -4.46
N PHE A 877 -21.91 -4.15 -3.35
CA PHE A 877 -22.36 -2.84 -2.87
C PHE A 877 -21.73 -2.38 -1.54
N GLU A 878 -21.66 -1.05 -1.38
CA GLU A 878 -21.24 -0.37 -0.15
C GLU A 878 -22.45 -0.10 0.75
N ASP A 879 -22.34 -0.41 2.05
CA ASP A 879 -23.38 -0.13 3.06
C ASP A 879 -23.21 1.22 3.77
N THR A 880 -22.07 1.91 3.61
CA THR A 880 -21.81 3.25 4.18
C THR A 880 -20.95 4.10 3.25
N PHE A 881 -21.36 5.35 3.03
CA PHE A 881 -20.72 6.30 2.12
C PHE A 881 -20.20 7.51 2.90
N VAL A 882 -19.06 8.10 2.51
CA VAL A 882 -18.49 9.22 3.28
C VAL A 882 -18.63 10.57 2.59
N LEU A 883 -19.41 11.44 3.22
CA LEU A 883 -19.46 12.86 2.91
C LEU A 883 -18.22 13.54 3.50
N GLU A 884 -17.50 14.33 2.71
CA GLU A 884 -16.28 15.01 3.13
C GLU A 884 -16.02 16.28 2.31
N ARG A 885 -14.96 17.02 2.67
CA ARG A 885 -14.49 18.19 1.92
C ARG A 885 -13.28 17.83 1.06
N GLU A 886 -13.19 18.46 -0.12
CA GLU A 886 -11.93 18.64 -0.82
C GLU A 886 -11.05 19.54 0.05
N THR A 887 -9.85 19.07 0.39
CA THR A 887 -8.97 19.79 1.33
C THR A 887 -7.72 20.36 0.67
N GLY A 888 -7.32 19.85 -0.49
CA GLY A 888 -6.07 20.21 -1.16
C GLY A 888 -4.82 19.77 -0.38
N GLU A 889 -3.72 19.63 -1.11
CA GLU A 889 -2.47 19.07 -0.58
C GLU A 889 -1.85 19.90 0.54
N VAL A 890 -1.09 19.23 1.41
CA VAL A 890 -0.20 19.89 2.37
C VAL A 890 0.99 20.47 1.60
N ASN A 891 1.29 21.75 1.80
CA ASN A 891 2.52 22.34 1.28
C ASN A 891 3.74 21.67 1.95
N SER A 892 4.89 21.58 1.26
CA SER A 892 6.12 20.98 1.81
C SER A 892 6.69 21.66 3.07
N ASP A 893 6.14 22.81 3.45
CA ASP A 893 6.50 23.56 4.66
C ASP A 893 5.57 23.25 5.86
N GLY A 894 4.55 22.39 5.67
CA GLY A 894 3.53 22.02 6.66
C GLY A 894 2.35 23.01 6.79
N THR A 895 2.05 23.80 5.75
CA THR A 895 0.88 24.71 5.69
C THR A 895 -0.14 24.30 4.62
N PHE A 896 -1.28 25.00 4.55
CA PHE A 896 -2.23 24.88 3.45
C PHE A 896 -2.34 26.15 2.62
N SER A 897 -2.40 25.98 1.29
CA SER A 897 -2.59 27.08 0.35
C SER A 897 -4.03 27.63 0.29
N GLY A 898 -5.00 27.00 0.97
CA GLY A 898 -6.38 27.48 0.98
C GLY A 898 -7.32 26.78 1.99
N PRO A 899 -8.55 27.32 2.16
CA PRO A 899 -9.60 26.68 2.95
C PRO A 899 -10.20 25.49 2.19
N ALA A 900 -10.43 24.39 2.90
CA ALA A 900 -11.18 23.24 2.40
C ALA A 900 -12.63 23.61 2.04
N ARG A 901 -13.23 22.88 1.09
CA ARG A 901 -14.57 23.16 0.55
C ARG A 901 -15.32 21.86 0.31
N PHE A 902 -16.64 21.92 0.42
CA PHE A 902 -17.47 20.91 -0.23
C PHE A 902 -17.51 21.19 -1.74
N ASP A 903 -17.24 20.17 -2.56
CA ASP A 903 -17.34 20.21 -4.02
C ASP A 903 -18.59 19.43 -4.47
N SER A 904 -18.50 18.10 -4.47
CA SER A 904 -19.56 17.21 -4.94
C SER A 904 -19.89 16.09 -3.95
N LEU A 905 -21.06 15.48 -4.11
CA LEU A 905 -21.42 14.24 -3.39
C LEU A 905 -20.53 13.05 -3.81
N PRO A 906 -20.40 12.02 -2.95
CA PRO A 906 -19.68 10.79 -3.29
C PRO A 906 -20.19 10.15 -4.60
N GLU A 907 -19.28 9.70 -5.47
CA GLU A 907 -19.62 9.25 -6.84
C GLU A 907 -20.17 7.81 -6.84
N ASP A 908 -19.64 6.98 -5.95
CA ASP A 908 -20.12 5.69 -5.44
C ASP A 908 -21.59 5.77 -5.00
N LEU A 909 -21.94 6.61 -4.00
CA LEU A 909 -23.32 6.85 -3.54
C LEU A 909 -24.23 7.22 -4.72
N GLN A 910 -23.77 8.13 -5.58
CA GLN A 910 -24.50 8.53 -6.78
C GLN A 910 -24.59 7.41 -7.84
N GLY A 911 -23.63 6.49 -7.89
CA GLY A 911 -23.57 5.34 -8.77
C GLY A 911 -24.52 4.22 -8.33
N GLN A 912 -24.40 3.80 -7.07
CA GLN A 912 -25.24 2.78 -6.44
C GLN A 912 -26.71 3.21 -6.44
N LEU A 913 -27.03 4.43 -6.01
CA LEU A 913 -28.38 5.01 -6.10
C LEU A 913 -28.92 5.00 -7.55
N LYS A 914 -28.08 5.32 -8.52
CA LYS A 914 -28.46 5.31 -9.94
C LYS A 914 -28.64 3.90 -10.50
N THR A 915 -27.91 2.90 -10.02
CA THR A 915 -28.19 1.47 -10.29
C THR A 915 -29.50 1.02 -9.64
N PHE A 916 -29.71 1.30 -8.36
CA PHE A 916 -30.97 1.02 -7.67
C PHE A 916 -32.17 1.66 -8.37
N LEU A 917 -32.09 2.93 -8.79
CA LEU A 917 -33.18 3.60 -9.53
C LEU A 917 -33.40 3.04 -10.96
N LYS A 918 -32.38 2.48 -11.63
CA LYS A 918 -32.61 1.63 -12.83
C LYS A 918 -33.40 0.37 -12.44
N GLY A 919 -33.06 -0.25 -11.31
CA GLY A 919 -33.70 -1.42 -10.74
C GLY A 919 -35.18 -1.20 -10.38
N VAL A 920 -35.48 -0.10 -9.68
CA VAL A 920 -36.84 0.35 -9.37
C VAL A 920 -37.62 0.58 -10.66
N LYS A 921 -37.02 1.20 -11.69
CA LYS A 921 -37.65 1.34 -13.02
C LYS A 921 -37.97 -0.01 -13.69
N LYS A 922 -37.09 -1.03 -13.56
CA LYS A 922 -37.37 -2.40 -14.05
C LYS A 922 -38.56 -3.04 -13.31
N ALA A 923 -38.73 -2.76 -12.01
CA ALA A 923 -39.75 -3.38 -11.15
C ALA A 923 -41.11 -2.65 -11.18
N GLN A 924 -41.09 -1.31 -11.23
CA GLN A 924 -42.27 -0.44 -11.16
C GLN A 924 -42.12 0.71 -12.18
N PRO A 925 -42.37 0.44 -13.49
CA PRO A 925 -42.15 1.43 -14.56
C PRO A 925 -42.90 2.76 -14.37
N ASP A 926 -44.09 2.71 -13.77
CA ASP A 926 -44.94 3.89 -13.54
C ASP A 926 -44.34 4.89 -12.52
N ALA A 927 -43.46 4.44 -11.63
CA ALA A 927 -42.78 5.31 -10.67
C ALA A 927 -41.64 6.12 -11.31
N ILE A 928 -41.02 5.59 -12.37
CA ILE A 928 -39.86 6.19 -13.03
C ILE A 928 -40.07 6.10 -14.56
N PRO A 929 -40.96 6.92 -15.16
CA PRO A 929 -41.40 6.75 -16.55
C PRO A 929 -40.28 6.95 -17.60
N ASP A 930 -39.38 7.92 -17.40
CA ASP A 930 -38.31 8.28 -18.34
C ASP A 930 -36.93 8.46 -17.65
N LYS A 931 -35.95 9.08 -18.34
CA LYS A 931 -34.61 9.38 -17.79
C LYS A 931 -34.62 10.61 -16.89
N ARG A 932 -35.25 11.70 -17.34
CA ARG A 932 -35.37 12.96 -16.60
C ARG A 932 -36.04 12.71 -15.25
N LYS A 933 -37.13 11.94 -15.23
CA LYS A 933 -37.83 11.68 -13.96
C LYS A 933 -37.01 10.82 -12.99
N ARG A 934 -36.16 9.92 -13.49
CA ARG A 934 -35.15 9.23 -12.64
C ARG A 934 -34.16 10.22 -12.05
N ASP A 935 -33.64 11.13 -12.87
CA ASP A 935 -32.59 12.06 -12.45
C ASP A 935 -33.13 13.12 -11.46
N GLU A 936 -34.39 13.56 -11.64
CA GLU A 936 -35.15 14.35 -10.65
C GLU A 936 -35.34 13.57 -9.32
N ILE A 937 -35.70 12.29 -9.39
CA ILE A 937 -35.86 11.43 -8.19
C ILE A 937 -34.50 11.20 -7.51
N GLN A 938 -33.41 11.05 -8.25
CA GLN A 938 -32.06 10.87 -7.71
C GLN A 938 -31.67 12.07 -6.84
N GLN A 939 -31.85 13.30 -7.33
CA GLN A 939 -31.59 14.50 -6.53
C GLN A 939 -32.54 14.62 -5.32
N ALA A 940 -33.82 14.29 -5.49
CA ALA A 940 -34.80 14.32 -4.40
C ALA A 940 -34.53 13.27 -3.31
N VAL A 941 -33.94 12.12 -3.65
CA VAL A 941 -33.44 11.11 -2.69
C VAL A 941 -32.22 11.64 -1.96
N LEU A 942 -31.19 12.12 -2.68
CA LEU A 942 -29.94 12.60 -2.07
C LEU A 942 -30.18 13.77 -1.10
N ALA A 943 -30.98 14.77 -1.52
CA ALA A 943 -31.41 15.85 -0.64
C ALA A 943 -32.13 15.31 0.61
N LYS A 944 -33.02 14.32 0.45
CA LYS A 944 -33.79 13.76 1.56
C LYS A 944 -32.96 12.90 2.51
N THR A 945 -31.93 12.21 2.03
CA THR A 945 -30.95 11.52 2.86
C THR A 945 -30.18 12.52 3.73
N LEU A 946 -29.66 13.60 3.15
CA LEU A 946 -28.93 14.63 3.92
C LEU A 946 -29.83 15.37 4.93
N GLU A 947 -31.07 15.71 4.55
CA GLU A 947 -32.06 16.26 5.50
C GLU A 947 -32.29 15.31 6.68
N THR A 948 -32.44 14.01 6.39
CA THR A 948 -32.67 12.99 7.40
C THR A 948 -31.48 12.88 8.35
N MET A 949 -30.26 12.82 7.82
CA MET A 949 -29.02 12.84 8.62
C MET A 949 -28.91 14.10 9.48
N ALA A 950 -29.16 15.29 8.91
CA ALA A 950 -29.15 16.55 9.66
C ALA A 950 -30.22 16.58 10.78
N SER A 951 -31.36 15.92 10.58
CA SER A 951 -32.45 15.84 11.56
C SER A 951 -32.18 14.88 12.74
N ARG A 952 -31.19 13.98 12.63
CA ARG A 952 -30.78 13.09 13.74
C ARG A 952 -30.09 13.85 14.89
N TYR A 953 -29.59 15.07 14.65
CA TYR A 953 -28.99 15.92 15.68
C TYR A 953 -30.06 16.72 16.44
N SER A 954 -30.10 16.58 17.76
CA SER A 954 -31.08 17.25 18.63
C SER A 954 -30.80 18.75 18.89
N THR A 955 -29.83 19.32 18.18
CA THR A 955 -29.42 20.73 18.28
C THR A 955 -29.02 21.28 16.91
N THR A 956 -29.32 22.54 16.65
CA THR A 956 -28.96 23.23 15.41
C THR A 956 -27.49 23.71 15.39
N ILE A 957 -27.06 24.35 14.30
CA ILE A 957 -25.74 25.00 14.22
C ILE A 957 -25.65 26.26 15.13
N PRO A 958 -26.62 27.21 15.12
CA PRO A 958 -26.52 28.42 15.94
C PRO A 958 -26.60 28.16 17.46
N GLU A 959 -27.28 27.08 17.88
CA GLU A 959 -27.33 26.66 19.28
C GLU A 959 -25.96 26.18 19.75
N ASP A 960 -25.30 25.30 18.99
CA ASP A 960 -23.95 24.81 19.31
C ASP A 960 -22.89 25.92 19.25
N GLU A 961 -22.98 26.81 18.26
CA GLU A 961 -22.15 28.02 18.21
C GLU A 961 -22.46 29.00 19.36
N THR A 962 -23.56 28.82 20.10
CA THR A 962 -23.88 29.59 21.31
C THR A 962 -23.42 28.86 22.57
N LEU A 963 -23.54 27.53 22.63
CA LEU A 963 -22.99 26.71 23.71
C LEU A 963 -21.46 26.83 23.80
N LEU A 964 -20.74 26.81 22.68
CA LEU A 964 -19.27 26.95 22.67
C LEU A 964 -18.76 28.31 23.18
N LYS A 965 -19.60 29.36 23.15
CA LYS A 965 -19.28 30.69 23.71
C LYS A 965 -19.31 30.71 25.24
N ASN A 966 -19.86 29.67 25.89
CA ASN A 966 -19.74 29.52 27.33
C ASN A 966 -18.31 29.06 27.67
N ASN A 967 -17.58 29.85 28.45
CA ASN A 967 -16.23 29.48 28.90
C ASN A 967 -16.26 28.37 29.95
N ASP A 968 -17.30 28.33 30.79
CA ASP A 968 -17.47 27.38 31.90
C ASP A 968 -17.96 25.98 31.44
N LEU A 969 -18.00 25.75 30.13
CA LEU A 969 -18.41 24.48 29.52
C LEU A 969 -17.34 23.39 29.75
N PRO A 970 -17.67 22.22 30.34
CA PRO A 970 -16.72 21.13 30.56
C PRO A 970 -16.01 20.69 29.27
N ARG A 971 -14.71 20.38 29.35
CA ARG A 971 -13.87 20.11 28.18
C ARG A 971 -14.43 19.00 27.28
N ARG A 972 -14.84 17.87 27.84
CA ARG A 972 -15.43 16.75 27.07
C ARG A 972 -16.70 17.17 26.34
N THR A 973 -17.61 17.87 27.01
CA THR A 973 -18.81 18.49 26.41
C THR A 973 -18.45 19.48 25.30
N ARG A 974 -17.39 20.28 25.46
CA ARG A 974 -16.90 21.19 24.41
C ARG A 974 -16.45 20.44 23.16
N MET A 975 -15.58 19.44 23.32
CA MET A 975 -15.06 18.63 22.21
C MET A 975 -16.19 17.86 21.49
N ALA A 976 -17.16 17.34 22.25
CA ALA A 976 -18.37 16.71 21.71
C ALA A 976 -19.22 17.67 20.85
N ILE A 977 -19.35 18.92 21.28
CA ILE A 977 -20.06 19.96 20.52
C ILE A 977 -19.24 20.38 19.30
N GLU A 978 -17.91 20.44 19.38
CA GLU A 978 -17.06 20.80 18.24
C GLU A 978 -17.13 19.76 17.11
N VAL A 979 -17.11 18.45 17.43
CA VAL A 979 -17.31 17.37 16.44
C VAL A 979 -18.68 17.48 15.77
N ARG A 980 -19.78 17.44 16.54
CA ARG A 980 -21.14 17.44 15.98
C ARG A 980 -21.47 18.75 15.23
N LEU A 981 -20.77 19.85 15.54
CA LEU A 981 -20.87 21.11 14.82
C LEU A 981 -20.12 21.08 13.48
N GLY A 982 -18.98 20.40 13.40
CA GLY A 982 -18.26 20.15 12.14
C GLY A 982 -19.09 19.30 11.17
N GLU A 983 -19.61 18.18 11.67
CA GLU A 983 -20.53 17.27 10.96
C GLU A 983 -21.77 18.00 10.42
N LYS A 984 -22.49 18.75 11.27
CA LYS A 984 -23.66 19.54 10.86
C LYS A 984 -23.32 20.62 9.83
N LYS A 985 -22.14 21.24 9.90
CA LYS A 985 -21.70 22.24 8.92
C LYS A 985 -21.49 21.60 7.54
N LEU A 986 -20.83 20.44 7.49
CA LEU A 986 -20.64 19.67 6.26
C LEU A 986 -21.97 19.22 5.65
N LEU A 987 -22.88 18.67 6.45
CA LEU A 987 -24.24 18.32 5.98
C LEU A 987 -24.97 19.52 5.37
N ARG A 988 -24.87 20.70 5.99
CA ARG A 988 -25.47 21.94 5.45
C ARG A 988 -24.79 22.38 4.15
N GLU A 989 -23.47 22.28 4.05
CA GLU A 989 -22.71 22.62 2.83
C GLU A 989 -23.15 21.71 1.65
N ALA A 990 -23.30 20.41 1.89
CA ALA A 990 -23.78 19.46 0.89
C ALA A 990 -25.26 19.67 0.50
N ILE A 991 -26.14 19.96 1.46
CA ILE A 991 -27.55 20.33 1.16
C ILE A 991 -27.60 21.60 0.29
N GLN A 992 -26.72 22.57 0.55
CA GLN A 992 -26.64 23.80 -0.24
C GLN A 992 -26.16 23.54 -1.67
N ALA A 993 -25.16 22.66 -1.87
CA ALA A 993 -24.66 22.29 -3.19
C ALA A 993 -25.76 21.66 -4.08
N ILE A 994 -26.49 20.65 -3.58
CA ILE A 994 -27.63 20.03 -4.29
C ILE A 994 -28.69 21.08 -4.64
N SER A 995 -28.95 22.01 -3.72
CA SER A 995 -29.95 23.07 -3.92
C SER A 995 -29.55 24.06 -5.02
N SER A 996 -28.25 24.35 -5.18
CA SER A 996 -27.77 25.26 -6.23
C SER A 996 -27.74 24.66 -7.63
N ASP A 997 -27.42 23.36 -7.78
CA ASP A 997 -27.43 22.72 -9.11
C ASP A 997 -28.84 22.65 -9.72
N GLY A 998 -29.87 22.48 -8.86
CA GLY A 998 -31.27 22.41 -9.29
C GLY A 998 -31.80 23.66 -10.00
N ASP A 999 -31.24 24.85 -9.72
CA ASP A 999 -31.60 26.10 -10.40
C ASP A 999 -30.88 26.29 -11.74
N ILE A 1000 -29.76 25.59 -11.98
CA ILE A 1000 -28.93 25.78 -13.18
C ILE A 1000 -29.53 25.03 -14.40
N GLU A 1001 -30.02 23.79 -14.23
CA GLU A 1001 -30.69 23.04 -15.33
C GLU A 1001 -32.07 23.61 -15.73
N MET A 1002 -32.61 24.60 -15.02
CA MET A 1002 -33.92 25.20 -15.34
C MET A 1002 -33.86 26.38 -16.34
N THR A 1003 -32.69 26.76 -16.85
CA THR A 1003 -32.57 27.79 -17.90
C THR A 1003 -31.72 27.31 -19.07
N LEU A 1004 -32.15 27.66 -20.29
CA LEU A 1004 -31.76 27.08 -21.59
C LEU A 1004 -32.40 25.69 -21.85
N ASP A 1005 -33.05 25.40 -22.98
CA ASP A 1005 -33.32 26.25 -24.15
C ASP A 1005 -34.71 25.95 -24.76
N THR A 1006 -35.38 26.98 -25.27
CA THR A 1006 -36.73 26.89 -25.86
C THR A 1006 -36.78 27.50 -27.27
N ASP A 1007 -36.53 26.64 -28.25
CA ASP A 1007 -37.01 26.72 -29.65
C ASP A 1007 -36.88 28.08 -30.37
N ALA A 1008 -35.71 28.35 -30.93
CA ALA A 1008 -35.52 29.37 -31.96
C ALA A 1008 -34.59 28.88 -33.09
N GLY A 1009 -35.05 28.99 -34.34
CA GLY A 1009 -34.38 28.43 -35.52
C GLY A 1009 -33.05 29.09 -35.95
N PRO A 1010 -32.25 28.41 -36.79
CA PRO A 1010 -30.83 28.74 -36.99
C PRO A 1010 -30.56 29.95 -37.89
N SER A 1011 -29.85 30.95 -37.34
CA SER A 1011 -29.28 32.07 -38.11
C SER A 1011 -27.81 31.82 -38.44
N LYS A 1012 -27.42 32.02 -39.71
CA LYS A 1012 -26.03 31.87 -40.20
C LYS A 1012 -25.25 33.19 -40.12
N ARG A 1013 -23.92 33.05 -40.06
CA ARG A 1013 -22.84 34.07 -40.14
C ARG A 1013 -22.38 34.64 -38.80
N ALA A 1014 -21.09 34.95 -38.60
CA ALA A 1014 -19.88 34.57 -39.36
C ALA A 1014 -18.64 34.85 -38.51
N ARG A 1015 -17.48 34.27 -38.89
CA ARG A 1015 -16.16 34.64 -38.34
C ARG A 1015 -15.96 36.17 -38.33
N ARG A 1016 -15.51 36.69 -37.20
CA ARG A 1016 -14.60 37.84 -37.16
C ARG A 1016 -13.72 37.78 -35.92
#